data_AF-A0A7C5S460-F1
#
_entry.id   AF-A0A7C5S460-F1
#
_cell.length_a   1.000
_cell.length_b   1.000
_cell.length_c   1.000
_cell.angle_alpha   90.00
_cell.angle_beta   90.00
_cell.angle_gamma   90.00
#
_symmetry.space_group_name_H-M   'P 1'
#
loop_
_entity.id
_entity.type
_entity.pdbx_description
1 polymer ?
#
loop_
_entity_poly.entity_id
_entity_poly.type
_entity_poly.pdbx_seq_one_letter_code
_entity_poly.pdbx_strand_id
1 'polypeptide(L)'
;MTTHSAQFVSKEYGPVDNGFTLKHLIDEYLLDAGFLNRIQVSEMSFCDKTAVRIPYLNGGGTTLAAKFLVGAGDARWRKGDSACLFGLDNIAEASQSGTLVIAADEIDCITLRQYGFHAVGLPSAAGWDETRDAKYLHSIPVVYVPSPGGVAPAWLHKSLVARKARLIDIGNHSSVSQMHIEAPSTFPNRWRQAMASAKPYADACRAELTSRAQAAWPQCESLANAPDVLSVFADELQRCGFAGDQQAAKLLFLMLVSRLHGKPVSAVVKGPAAAGKSHLVQQVLKFFPDDAYVLMTSCSNKALVRFDQPLKHRFVVINEAAGIKGDTMNYFVRSLLSEGKLKYTVTDGGGAGVRTFEIEGPTGLISTSTKLELDPELETRLFSIPVDDSAAQTKRVLGVIAEKYSATNSNTRPVNLAPWHAYQVWLAGQHTGVHIPFSTTLASLLCPLELRLSRDMDAFLSLVRAHAFLHQVTRQRDSSGNIVATLDDYSAVRELTNSIISSIVGATLPGAVRETVEALRELRLNSVEVRLSLVAQKLGVSAATASRRLADAARHGYVNNLERRNGFPGRYVLGDPLPDEGPGLFPEPDVLATAWGGEDSVEGLLQGLPLRAVSEAETTISPLHRSLPPPPVPAGGVQAAGEIHTGRGRRLWC
;
A
#
# COMPACT_ATOMS: atom_id res chain seq x y z
N MET A 1 18.63 2.00 -6.34
CA MET A 1 19.72 1.91 -5.35
C MET A 1 20.90 2.70 -5.89
N THR A 2 20.91 3.99 -5.60
CA THR A 2 22.04 4.90 -5.87
C THR A 2 22.23 5.63 -4.56
N THR A 3 23.20 5.17 -3.77
CA THR A 3 23.70 5.89 -2.61
C THR A 3 24.32 7.18 -3.12
N HIS A 4 23.56 8.29 -3.10
CA HIS A 4 24.14 9.62 -3.19
C HIS A 4 24.86 9.89 -1.87
N SER A 5 26.11 9.44 -1.81
CA SER A 5 27.11 9.97 -0.90
C SER A 5 27.18 11.47 -1.19
N ALA A 6 26.90 12.32 -0.20
CA ALA A 6 27.12 13.75 -0.32
C ALA A 6 28.60 13.97 -0.65
N GLN A 7 28.90 14.32 -1.91
CA GLN A 7 30.22 14.74 -2.33
C GLN A 7 30.43 16.15 -1.79
N PHE A 8 31.13 16.24 -0.66
CA PHE A 8 31.75 17.48 -0.24
C PHE A 8 32.70 17.92 -1.37
N VAL A 9 32.43 19.08 -1.96
CA VAL A 9 33.31 19.69 -2.95
C VAL A 9 34.58 20.11 -2.21
N SER A 10 35.61 19.26 -2.28
CA SER A 10 36.94 19.57 -1.76
C SER A 10 37.53 20.71 -2.58
N LYS A 11 37.61 21.91 -2.01
CA LYS A 11 38.64 22.86 -2.44
C LYS A 11 39.99 22.26 -2.07
N GLU A 12 40.90 22.16 -3.04
CA GLU A 12 42.29 21.78 -2.80
C GLU A 12 42.93 22.77 -1.82
N TYR A 13 42.95 22.41 -0.54
CA TYR A 13 43.96 22.90 0.36
C TYR A 13 45.19 21.99 0.18
N GLY A 14 46.34 22.60 -0.09
CA GLY A 14 47.62 21.90 -0.20
C GLY A 14 47.91 21.01 1.03
N PRO A 15 48.93 20.15 0.99
CA PRO A 15 49.11 19.05 1.94
C PRO A 15 49.07 19.56 3.38
N VAL A 16 47.98 19.27 4.09
CA VAL A 16 47.81 19.69 5.49
C VAL A 16 48.50 18.66 6.38
N ASP A 17 49.81 18.81 6.53
CA ASP A 17 50.62 17.99 7.46
C ASP A 17 50.28 18.25 8.95
N ASN A 18 49.40 19.21 9.28
CA ASN A 18 49.14 19.70 10.65
C ASN A 18 47.72 19.47 11.23
N GLY A 19 46.83 18.70 10.57
CA GLY A 19 45.47 18.41 11.09
C GLY A 19 44.39 19.48 10.82
N PHE A 20 43.21 19.34 11.41
CA PHE A 20 42.05 20.22 11.20
C PHE A 20 41.79 21.11 12.43
N THR A 21 41.89 22.43 12.26
CA THR A 21 41.80 23.42 13.35
C THR A 21 40.38 23.94 13.52
N LEU A 22 40.07 24.51 14.70
CA LEU A 22 38.79 25.19 14.94
C LEU A 22 38.63 26.41 14.02
N LYS A 23 39.74 27.07 13.68
CA LYS A 23 39.76 28.17 12.72
C LYS A 23 39.34 27.70 11.32
N HIS A 24 39.82 26.54 10.85
CA HIS A 24 39.38 25.98 9.58
C HIS A 24 37.85 25.76 9.56
N LEU A 25 37.29 25.20 10.63
CA LEU A 25 35.84 24.99 10.75
C LEU A 25 35.05 26.31 10.69
N ILE A 26 35.53 27.34 11.40
CA ILE A 26 34.91 28.67 11.41
C ILE A 26 34.96 29.31 10.03
N ASP A 27 36.13 29.32 9.40
CA ASP A 27 36.36 30.02 8.14
C ASP A 27 35.65 29.31 6.97
N GLU A 28 35.60 27.97 6.99
CA GLU A 28 34.98 27.17 5.93
C GLU A 28 33.45 27.29 5.91
N TYR A 29 32.81 27.31 7.09
CA TYR A 29 31.35 27.30 7.22
C TYR A 29 30.76 28.62 7.73
N LEU A 30 31.60 29.65 7.90
CA LEU A 30 31.26 30.99 8.41
C LEU A 30 30.57 30.96 9.79
N LEU A 31 31.09 30.15 10.72
CA LEU A 31 30.45 29.89 12.02
C LEU A 31 30.86 30.90 13.11
N ASP A 32 29.94 31.22 14.02
CA ASP A 32 30.21 32.08 15.17
C ASP A 32 31.07 31.36 16.23
N ALA A 33 32.29 31.85 16.45
CA ALA A 33 33.22 31.30 17.45
C ALA A 33 32.62 31.34 18.87
N GLY A 34 31.85 32.39 19.19
CA GLY A 34 31.18 32.51 20.49
C GLY A 34 30.14 31.41 20.69
N PHE A 35 29.36 31.10 19.66
CA PHE A 35 28.40 30.01 19.65
C PHE A 35 29.08 28.64 19.77
N LEU A 36 30.14 28.39 19.01
CA LEU A 36 30.90 27.13 19.09
C LEU A 36 31.42 26.88 20.52
N ASN A 37 31.91 27.92 21.20
CA ASN A 37 32.33 27.81 22.59
C ASN A 37 31.15 27.48 23.54
N ARG A 38 29.97 28.09 23.33
CA ARG A 38 28.76 27.79 24.12
C ARG A 38 28.33 26.32 24.02
N ILE A 39 28.46 25.71 22.84
CA ILE A 39 28.18 24.28 22.62
C ILE A 39 29.40 23.38 22.87
N GLN A 40 30.44 23.90 23.52
CA GLN A 40 31.65 23.16 23.94
C GLN A 40 32.46 22.54 22.78
N VAL A 41 32.32 23.07 21.56
CA VAL A 41 33.18 22.70 20.43
C VAL A 41 34.57 23.30 20.66
N SER A 42 35.59 22.46 20.59
CA SER A 42 36.95 22.83 21.02
C SER A 42 38.03 22.17 20.16
N GLU A 43 39.14 22.85 19.98
CA GLU A 43 40.35 22.27 19.40
C GLU A 43 41.08 21.38 20.40
N MET A 44 41.66 20.26 19.94
CA MET A 44 42.51 19.39 20.76
C MET A 44 43.54 18.64 19.91
N SER A 45 44.53 18.03 20.57
CA SER A 45 45.44 17.08 19.92
C SER A 45 44.83 15.67 19.92
N PHE A 46 44.79 15.03 18.76
CA PHE A 46 44.31 13.66 18.56
C PHE A 46 45.29 12.91 17.64
N CYS A 47 45.96 11.87 18.17
CA CYS A 47 46.99 11.10 17.45
C CYS A 47 48.07 11.99 16.80
N ASP A 48 48.63 12.93 17.58
CA ASP A 48 49.67 13.89 17.17
C ASP A 48 49.28 14.85 16.04
N LYS A 49 47.97 14.96 15.76
CA LYS A 49 47.39 15.94 14.83
C LYS A 49 46.39 16.83 15.54
N THR A 50 46.26 18.07 15.08
CA THR A 50 45.19 18.95 15.55
C THR A 50 43.84 18.45 15.04
N ALA A 51 42.85 18.39 15.92
CA ALA A 51 41.49 17.97 15.59
C ALA A 51 40.45 18.84 16.30
N VAL A 52 39.27 18.96 15.70
CA VAL A 52 38.13 19.64 16.33
C VAL A 52 37.24 18.61 17.00
N ARG A 53 37.02 18.76 18.30
CA ARG A 53 36.06 17.97 19.08
C ARG A 53 34.68 18.61 19.03
N ILE A 54 33.70 17.86 18.55
CA ILE A 54 32.28 18.21 18.55
C ILE A 54 31.57 17.32 19.59
N PRO A 55 31.17 17.85 20.76
CA PRO A 55 30.45 17.08 21.77
C PRO A 55 28.94 17.04 21.51
N TYR A 56 28.33 15.88 21.77
CA TYR A 56 26.89 15.64 21.69
C TYR A 56 26.34 15.76 23.09
N LEU A 57 25.67 16.88 23.36
CA LEU A 57 25.18 17.22 24.69
C LEU A 57 23.74 16.71 24.89
N ASN A 58 23.41 16.27 26.10
CA ASN A 58 22.02 16.02 26.49
C ASN A 58 21.31 17.31 26.97
N GLY A 59 20.02 17.23 27.30
CA GLY A 59 19.25 18.33 27.87
C GLY A 59 19.79 18.94 29.17
N GLY A 60 20.71 18.24 29.87
CA GLY A 60 21.40 18.74 31.06
C GLY A 60 22.81 19.28 30.78
N GLY A 61 23.21 19.42 29.51
CA GLY A 61 24.54 19.90 29.12
C GLY A 61 25.68 18.90 29.32
N THR A 62 25.38 17.64 29.64
CA THR A 62 26.39 16.57 29.78
C THR A 62 26.72 15.96 28.42
N THR A 63 28.00 15.72 28.15
CA THR A 63 28.47 15.08 26.92
C THR A 63 28.11 13.58 26.89
N LEU A 64 27.16 13.20 26.03
CA LEU A 64 26.79 11.82 25.75
C LEU A 64 27.81 11.13 24.85
N ALA A 65 28.22 11.81 23.79
CA ALA A 65 29.18 11.33 22.82
C ALA A 65 30.09 12.46 22.32
N ALA A 66 31.22 12.13 21.72
CA ALA A 66 32.06 13.12 21.05
C ALA A 66 32.55 12.61 19.70
N LYS A 67 32.56 13.51 18.71
CA LYS A 67 33.14 13.28 17.39
C LYS A 67 34.36 14.18 17.20
N PHE A 68 35.42 13.64 16.61
CA PHE A 68 36.66 14.35 16.30
C PHE A 68 36.78 14.50 14.80
N LEU A 69 36.89 15.73 14.31
CA LEU A 69 37.24 16.05 12.93
C LEU A 69 38.76 16.16 12.82
N VAL A 70 39.39 15.22 12.14
CA VAL A 70 40.86 15.07 12.07
C VAL A 70 41.42 15.55 10.72
N GLY A 71 40.54 15.76 9.73
CA GLY A 71 40.85 16.26 8.39
C GLY A 71 39.57 16.49 7.59
N ALA A 72 39.70 17.04 6.37
CA ALA A 72 38.57 17.21 5.45
C ALA A 72 37.91 15.85 5.16
N GLY A 73 36.77 15.57 5.79
CA GLY A 73 36.03 14.32 5.67
C GLY A 73 36.50 13.15 6.56
N ASP A 74 37.58 13.27 7.34
CA ASP A 74 37.98 12.24 8.34
C ASP A 74 37.40 12.59 9.71
N ALA A 75 36.35 11.87 10.10
CA ALA A 75 35.65 12.07 11.36
C ALA A 75 35.57 10.77 12.17
N ARG A 76 35.94 10.82 13.45
CA ARG A 76 36.01 9.64 14.32
C ARG A 76 35.22 9.83 15.61
N TRP A 77 34.53 8.79 16.04
CA TRP A 77 33.88 8.77 17.35
C TRP A 77 34.91 8.55 18.46
N ARG A 78 34.66 9.13 19.64
CA ARG A 78 35.37 8.77 20.86
C ARG A 78 35.13 7.29 21.17
N LYS A 79 36.20 6.60 21.57
CA LYS A 79 36.20 5.16 21.80
C LYS A 79 35.10 4.77 22.81
N GLY A 80 34.21 3.86 22.40
CA GLY A 80 33.08 3.38 23.22
C GLY A 80 31.78 4.16 23.04
N ASP A 81 31.81 5.33 22.39
CA ASP A 81 30.60 6.09 22.09
C ASP A 81 29.84 5.48 20.91
N SER A 82 28.52 5.67 20.90
CA SER A 82 27.61 5.28 19.82
C SER A 82 26.93 6.51 19.23
N ALA A 83 26.56 6.44 17.95
CA ALA A 83 25.92 7.53 17.25
C ALA A 83 24.57 7.91 17.90
N CYS A 84 24.33 9.22 18.09
CA CYS A 84 23.09 9.81 18.57
C CYS A 84 22.83 11.15 17.87
N LEU A 85 21.63 11.72 18.01
CA LEU A 85 21.34 13.04 17.45
C LEU A 85 22.24 14.10 18.07
N PHE A 86 22.79 14.97 17.22
CA PHE A 86 23.48 16.17 17.66
C PHE A 86 22.47 17.25 18.03
N GLY A 87 22.71 17.98 19.12
CA GLY A 87 21.86 19.10 19.52
C GLY A 87 20.68 18.75 20.44
N LEU A 88 20.69 17.59 21.10
CA LEU A 88 19.62 17.19 22.03
C LEU A 88 19.44 18.17 23.21
N ASP A 89 20.45 19.00 23.48
CA ASP A 89 20.45 20.03 24.52
C ASP A 89 19.39 21.13 24.30
N ASN A 90 18.91 21.34 23.06
CA ASN A 90 17.90 22.37 22.76
C ASN A 90 16.45 21.84 22.65
N ILE A 91 16.22 20.54 22.88
CA ILE A 91 14.89 19.94 22.66
C ILE A 91 13.83 20.54 23.58
N ALA A 92 14.19 20.86 24.83
CA ALA A 92 13.24 21.44 25.78
C ALA A 92 12.70 22.79 25.26
N GLU A 93 13.57 23.63 24.70
CA GLU A 93 13.20 24.91 24.08
C GLU A 93 12.40 24.69 22.78
N ALA A 94 12.82 23.72 21.96
CA ALA A 94 12.10 23.33 20.75
C ALA A 94 10.67 22.84 21.05
N SER A 95 10.49 22.11 22.16
CA SER A 95 9.19 21.66 22.62
C SER A 95 8.29 22.80 23.11
N GLN A 96 8.88 23.88 23.64
CA GLN A 96 8.13 25.07 24.07
C GLN A 96 7.73 25.93 22.87
N SER A 97 8.63 26.11 21.89
CA SER A 97 8.33 26.84 20.66
C SER A 97 7.42 26.07 19.69
N GLY A 98 7.34 24.74 19.87
CA GLY A 98 6.53 23.84 19.05
C GLY A 98 7.16 23.50 17.69
N THR A 99 8.41 23.89 17.44
CA THR A 99 9.07 23.67 16.14
C THR A 99 10.49 23.17 16.30
N LEU A 100 10.92 22.27 15.41
CA LEU A 100 12.29 21.77 15.35
C LEU A 100 12.70 21.50 13.90
N VAL A 101 13.95 21.76 13.54
CA VAL A 101 14.55 21.32 12.26
C VAL A 101 15.36 20.03 12.47
N ILE A 102 15.18 19.03 11.62
CA ILE A 102 16.12 17.90 11.50
C ILE A 102 17.09 18.23 10.36
N ALA A 103 18.29 18.68 10.73
CA ALA A 103 19.37 19.00 9.81
C ALA A 103 20.06 17.72 9.30
N ALA A 104 20.62 17.79 8.08
CA ALA A 104 21.24 16.64 7.42
C ALA A 104 22.47 16.11 8.17
N ASP A 105 23.17 16.98 8.89
CA ASP A 105 24.36 16.66 9.67
C ASP A 105 24.57 17.65 10.84
N GLU A 106 25.71 17.52 11.52
CA GLU A 106 26.11 18.37 12.64
C GLU A 106 26.37 19.81 12.20
N ILE A 107 26.95 20.01 11.01
CA ILE A 107 27.34 21.34 10.53
C ILE A 107 26.10 22.16 10.19
N ASP A 108 25.15 21.60 9.44
CA ASP A 108 23.86 22.23 9.15
C ASP A 108 23.10 22.57 10.44
N CYS A 109 23.18 21.69 11.46
CA CYS A 109 22.59 21.96 12.77
C CYS A 109 23.25 23.16 13.46
N ILE A 110 24.58 23.24 13.49
CA ILE A 110 25.32 24.36 14.07
C ILE A 110 24.99 25.67 13.32
N THR A 111 24.97 25.64 11.99
CA THR A 111 24.62 26.78 11.14
C THR A 111 23.22 27.32 11.46
N LEU A 112 22.25 26.46 11.72
CA LEU A 112 20.90 26.90 12.10
C LEU A 112 20.85 27.48 13.52
N ARG A 113 21.49 26.79 14.47
CA ARG A 113 21.42 27.16 15.88
C ARG A 113 22.14 28.46 16.20
N GLN A 114 23.21 28.82 15.48
CA GLN A 114 23.86 30.12 15.68
C GLN A 114 22.94 31.31 15.39
N TYR A 115 21.91 31.12 14.55
CA TYR A 115 20.88 32.12 14.25
C TYR A 115 19.61 31.98 15.11
N GLY A 116 19.64 31.12 16.13
CA GLY A 116 18.53 30.93 17.08
C GLY A 116 17.44 29.98 16.60
N PHE A 117 17.64 29.23 15.52
CA PHE A 117 16.70 28.18 15.11
C PHE A 117 16.93 26.90 15.92
N HIS A 118 15.86 26.30 16.44
CA HIS A 118 15.95 25.00 17.11
C HIS A 118 16.16 23.90 16.07
N ALA A 119 17.27 23.18 16.19
CA ALA A 119 17.63 22.12 15.26
C ALA A 119 18.36 20.97 15.96
N VAL A 120 18.19 19.77 15.41
CA VAL A 120 19.01 18.58 15.70
C VAL A 120 19.68 18.12 14.42
N GLY A 121 20.93 17.64 14.52
CA GLY A 121 21.69 17.10 13.39
C GLY A 121 21.66 15.58 13.40
N LEU A 122 21.46 14.97 12.22
CA LEU A 122 21.64 13.53 12.07
C LEU A 122 23.12 13.18 12.26
N PRO A 123 23.46 12.12 13.01
CA PRO A 123 24.84 11.69 13.13
C PRO A 123 25.36 11.23 11.78
N SER A 124 26.40 11.91 11.29
CA SER A 124 27.01 11.58 10.01
C SER A 124 27.52 10.13 10.01
N ALA A 125 27.21 9.39 8.93
CA ALA A 125 27.36 7.93 8.72
C ALA A 125 26.32 6.98 9.31
N ALA A 126 25.53 7.37 10.32
CA ALA A 126 24.49 6.50 10.90
C ALA A 126 23.06 6.88 10.46
N GLY A 127 22.83 8.14 10.09
CA GLY A 127 21.53 8.63 9.65
C GLY A 127 20.46 8.56 10.75
N TRP A 128 19.19 8.60 10.34
CA TRP A 128 18.02 8.51 11.23
C TRP A 128 17.80 7.07 11.71
N ASP A 129 17.61 6.90 13.02
CA ASP A 129 17.18 5.63 13.64
C ASP A 129 15.88 5.85 14.43
N GLU A 130 14.81 5.18 14.01
CA GLU A 130 13.47 5.38 14.57
C GLU A 130 13.41 5.08 16.08
N THR A 131 14.10 4.04 16.55
CA THR A 131 14.05 3.63 17.95
C THR A 131 14.88 4.53 18.87
N ARG A 132 15.98 5.06 18.33
CA ARG A 132 16.89 5.96 19.03
C ARG A 132 16.35 7.38 19.06
N ASP A 133 15.82 7.87 17.94
CA ASP A 133 15.66 9.31 17.68
C ASP A 133 14.23 9.79 17.85
N ALA A 134 13.23 9.05 17.34
CA ALA A 134 11.84 9.50 17.30
C ALA A 134 11.30 9.86 18.70
N LYS A 135 11.82 9.18 19.75
CA LYS A 135 11.40 9.38 21.14
C LYS A 135 11.55 10.81 21.65
N TYR A 136 12.57 11.52 21.17
CA TYR A 136 12.89 12.89 21.58
C TYR A 136 11.94 13.92 20.99
N LEU A 137 11.28 13.58 19.89
CA LEU A 137 10.48 14.54 19.13
C LEU A 137 9.00 14.46 19.48
N HIS A 138 8.52 13.53 20.33
CA HIS A 138 7.09 13.30 20.57
C HIS A 138 6.28 14.56 20.89
N SER A 139 6.81 15.47 21.72
CA SER A 139 6.14 16.70 22.16
C SER A 139 6.23 17.85 21.15
N ILE A 140 6.92 17.66 20.03
CA ILE A 140 7.12 18.70 19.00
C ILE A 140 6.05 18.52 17.91
N PRO A 141 5.13 19.47 17.73
CA PRO A 141 4.02 19.37 16.78
C PRO A 141 4.42 19.60 15.32
N VAL A 142 5.48 20.38 15.04
CA VAL A 142 5.95 20.63 13.68
C VAL A 142 7.45 20.36 13.56
N VAL A 143 7.83 19.52 12.60
CA VAL A 143 9.22 19.20 12.32
C VAL A 143 9.55 19.63 10.89
N TYR A 144 10.59 20.42 10.73
CA TYR A 144 11.07 20.85 9.42
C TYR A 144 12.22 19.96 8.95
N VAL A 145 12.20 19.58 7.68
CA VAL A 145 13.25 18.77 7.05
C VAL A 145 13.75 19.52 5.82
N PRO A 146 15.00 19.98 5.80
CA PRO A 146 15.61 20.57 4.60
C PRO A 146 15.64 19.52 3.49
N SER A 147 15.25 19.91 2.28
CA SER A 147 15.06 19.00 1.15
C SER A 147 15.49 19.69 -0.14
N PRO A 148 16.68 19.37 -0.69
CA PRO A 148 17.11 19.89 -1.98
C PRO A 148 16.07 19.61 -3.07
N GLY A 149 15.64 20.63 -3.80
CA GLY A 149 14.58 20.54 -4.82
C GLY A 149 13.23 20.04 -4.29
N GLY A 150 12.98 20.15 -2.98
CA GLY A 150 11.76 19.66 -2.33
C GLY A 150 11.63 18.13 -2.25
N VAL A 151 12.70 17.37 -2.54
CA VAL A 151 12.70 15.91 -2.47
C VAL A 151 12.94 15.45 -1.03
N ALA A 152 11.97 14.72 -0.48
CA ALA A 152 12.07 14.20 0.88
C ALA A 152 13.18 13.13 1.01
N PRO A 153 13.91 13.08 2.13
CA PRO A 153 14.89 12.04 2.35
C PRO A 153 14.23 10.67 2.61
N ALA A 154 14.86 9.59 2.11
CA ALA A 154 14.28 8.24 2.13
C ALA A 154 13.87 7.74 3.53
N TRP A 155 14.60 8.13 4.58
CA TRP A 155 14.29 7.73 5.95
C TRP A 155 12.94 8.28 6.44
N LEU A 156 12.51 9.44 5.92
CA LEU A 156 11.31 10.12 6.38
C LEU A 156 10.05 9.31 6.07
N HIS A 157 10.02 8.59 4.95
CA HIS A 157 8.89 7.75 4.54
C HIS A 157 8.50 6.68 5.57
N LYS A 158 9.46 6.22 6.39
CA LYS A 158 9.26 5.17 7.39
C LYS A 158 9.15 5.71 8.81
N SER A 159 9.32 7.02 9.01
CA SER A 159 9.39 7.60 10.35
C SER A 159 8.03 8.06 10.86
N LEU A 160 7.80 7.92 12.17
CA LEU A 160 6.63 8.50 12.84
C LEU A 160 6.62 10.03 12.74
N VAL A 161 7.78 10.65 12.47
CA VAL A 161 7.91 12.11 12.26
C VAL A 161 7.25 12.56 10.95
N ALA A 162 7.04 11.68 9.97
CA ALA A 162 6.43 11.99 8.67
C ALA A 162 5.13 12.78 8.79
N ARG A 163 4.27 12.43 9.75
CA ARG A 163 2.93 13.05 9.93
C ARG A 163 2.97 14.52 10.31
N LYS A 164 4.08 14.96 10.91
CA LYS A 164 4.31 16.33 11.35
C LYS A 164 5.44 17.02 10.56
N ALA A 165 5.97 16.34 9.56
CA ALA A 165 7.07 16.84 8.77
C ALA A 165 6.60 17.88 7.75
N ARG A 166 7.39 18.95 7.62
CA ARG A 166 7.29 19.95 6.57
C ARG A 166 8.61 20.02 5.82
N LEU A 167 8.59 19.92 4.51
CA LEU A 167 9.78 19.99 3.67
C LEU A 167 10.10 21.46 3.39
N ILE A 168 11.34 21.85 3.70
CA ILE A 168 11.90 23.15 3.32
C ILE A 168 12.67 22.92 2.03
N ASP A 169 12.20 23.52 0.93
CA ASP A 169 12.95 23.52 -0.31
C ASP A 169 14.15 24.46 -0.16
N ILE A 170 15.36 23.89 -0.16
CA ILE A 170 16.61 24.65 -0.14
C ILE A 170 17.13 24.93 -1.56
N GLY A 171 16.32 24.72 -2.59
CA GLY A 171 16.67 24.97 -3.99
C GLY A 171 17.78 24.04 -4.48
N ASN A 172 18.74 24.60 -5.21
CA ASN A 172 19.87 23.87 -5.79
C ASN A 172 21.04 23.65 -4.80
N HIS A 173 20.89 24.04 -3.53
CA HIS A 173 21.92 23.82 -2.52
C HIS A 173 21.88 22.37 -2.03
N SER A 174 23.03 21.74 -1.88
CA SER A 174 23.16 20.38 -1.33
C SER A 174 23.03 20.33 0.19
N SER A 175 23.22 21.46 0.90
CA SER A 175 23.13 21.55 2.37
C SER A 175 22.68 22.94 2.83
N VAL A 176 22.23 23.04 4.09
CA VAL A 176 21.85 24.31 4.72
C VAL A 176 23.08 25.21 4.89
N SER A 177 24.21 24.62 5.24
CA SER A 177 25.52 25.29 5.33
C SER A 177 25.96 25.90 4.00
N GLN A 178 25.73 25.23 2.86
CA GLN A 178 26.02 25.82 1.54
C GLN A 178 25.15 27.05 1.25
N MET A 179 23.85 26.95 1.54
CA MET A 179 22.91 28.08 1.42
C MET A 179 23.32 29.27 2.30
N HIS A 180 23.90 28.99 3.48
CA HIS A 180 24.45 30.01 4.36
C HIS A 180 25.74 30.64 3.80
N ILE A 181 26.69 29.84 3.34
CA ILE A 181 27.96 30.31 2.77
C ILE A 181 27.73 31.24 1.57
N GLU A 182 26.74 30.95 0.74
CA GLU A 182 26.44 31.77 -0.44
C GLU A 182 25.96 33.19 -0.07
N ALA A 183 25.20 33.35 1.02
CA ALA A 183 24.60 34.64 1.37
C ALA A 183 24.39 34.84 2.89
N PRO A 184 25.47 34.88 3.69
CA PRO A 184 25.41 34.79 5.15
C PRO A 184 24.61 35.94 5.80
N SER A 185 24.73 37.16 5.28
CA SER A 185 24.02 38.34 5.81
C SER A 185 22.50 38.28 5.64
N THR A 186 22.02 37.56 4.62
CA THR A 186 20.59 37.43 4.32
C THR A 186 20.01 36.07 4.71
N PHE A 187 20.88 35.12 5.09
CA PHE A 187 20.51 33.75 5.41
C PHE A 187 19.35 33.64 6.42
N PRO A 188 19.33 34.36 7.56
CA PRO A 188 18.25 34.23 8.54
C PRO A 188 16.87 34.59 7.98
N ASN A 189 16.82 35.62 7.12
CA ASN A 189 15.57 36.04 6.49
C ASN A 189 15.14 35.07 5.40
N ARG A 190 16.08 34.60 4.56
CA ARG A 190 15.81 33.55 3.56
C ARG A 190 15.31 32.26 4.23
N TRP A 191 15.91 31.86 5.34
CA TRP A 191 15.53 30.66 6.08
C TRP A 191 14.12 30.77 6.67
N ARG A 192 13.78 31.90 7.32
CA ARG A 192 12.39 32.12 7.82
C ARG A 192 11.36 32.11 6.70
N GLN A 193 11.69 32.70 5.55
CA GLN A 193 10.81 32.68 4.38
C GLN A 193 10.64 31.24 3.86
N ALA A 194 11.72 30.46 3.78
CA ALA A 194 11.68 29.06 3.36
C ALA A 194 10.85 28.18 4.33
N MET A 195 10.98 28.41 5.65
CA MET A 195 10.13 27.77 6.67
C MET A 195 8.65 28.13 6.49
N ALA A 196 8.33 29.40 6.20
CA ALA A 196 6.96 29.85 5.98
C ALA A 196 6.33 29.24 4.72
N SER A 197 7.12 29.01 3.67
CA SER A 197 6.70 28.33 2.44
C SER A 197 6.80 26.80 2.49
N ALA A 198 7.22 26.23 3.63
CA ALA A 198 7.45 24.79 3.74
C ALA A 198 6.16 23.99 3.54
N LYS A 199 6.23 22.99 2.67
CA LYS A 199 5.07 22.17 2.31
C LYS A 199 4.94 20.98 3.27
N PRO A 200 3.73 20.64 3.72
CA PRO A 200 3.50 19.38 4.43
C PRO A 200 4.05 18.20 3.62
N TYR A 201 4.77 17.30 4.29
CA TYR A 201 5.34 16.12 3.64
C TYR A 201 4.27 15.27 2.91
N ALA A 202 3.07 15.18 3.49
CA ALA A 202 1.93 14.50 2.88
C ALA A 202 1.55 15.06 1.50
N ASP A 203 1.67 16.38 1.29
CA ASP A 203 1.36 17.02 0.01
C ASP A 203 2.43 16.72 -1.04
N ALA A 204 3.70 16.66 -0.62
CA ALA A 204 4.81 16.26 -1.49
C ALA A 204 4.64 14.81 -1.98
N CYS A 205 4.29 13.88 -1.08
CA CYS A 205 3.96 12.50 -1.47
C CYS A 205 2.79 12.43 -2.46
N ARG A 206 1.74 13.25 -2.24
CA ARG A 206 0.58 13.29 -3.15
C ARG A 206 0.97 13.83 -4.53
N ALA A 207 1.80 14.87 -4.58
CA ALA A 207 2.31 15.41 -5.83
C ALA A 207 3.16 14.40 -6.61
N GLU A 208 4.00 13.64 -5.92
CA GLU A 208 4.79 12.55 -6.52
C GLU A 208 3.89 11.46 -7.10
N LEU A 209 2.89 10.99 -6.35
CA LEU A 209 1.91 10.00 -6.83
C LEU A 209 1.14 10.53 -8.05
N THR A 210 0.75 11.81 -8.03
CA THR A 210 0.04 12.45 -9.15
C THR A 210 0.93 12.50 -10.40
N SER A 211 2.20 12.84 -10.26
CA SER A 211 3.19 12.85 -11.35
C SER A 211 3.39 11.46 -11.93
N ARG A 212 3.57 10.44 -11.08
CA ARG A 212 3.65 9.03 -11.50
C ARG A 212 2.39 8.58 -12.24
N ALA A 213 1.22 8.99 -11.77
CA ALA A 213 -0.05 8.68 -12.42
C ALA A 213 -0.14 9.33 -13.82
N GLN A 214 0.23 10.60 -13.96
CA GLN A 214 0.28 11.28 -15.26
C GLN A 214 1.21 10.58 -16.25
N ALA A 215 2.39 10.14 -15.79
CA ALA A 215 3.32 9.38 -16.62
C ALA A 215 2.79 7.99 -17.03
N ALA A 216 1.94 7.37 -16.20
CA ALA A 216 1.34 6.08 -16.47
C ALA A 216 0.13 6.14 -17.42
N TRP A 217 -0.57 7.29 -17.50
CA TRP A 217 -1.81 7.46 -18.26
C TRP A 217 -1.76 6.94 -19.70
N PRO A 218 -0.75 7.25 -20.54
CA PRO A 218 -0.72 6.81 -21.93
C PRO A 218 -0.73 5.29 -22.11
N GLN A 219 -0.31 4.54 -21.10
CA GLN A 219 -0.27 3.07 -21.14
C GLN A 219 -1.58 2.42 -20.69
N CYS A 220 -2.44 3.14 -19.97
CA CYS A 220 -3.68 2.59 -19.40
C CYS A 220 -4.96 3.30 -19.83
N GLU A 221 -4.89 4.35 -20.65
CA GLU A 221 -6.05 5.15 -21.07
C GLU A 221 -7.18 4.30 -21.66
N SER A 222 -6.86 3.34 -22.55
CA SER A 222 -7.86 2.45 -23.15
C SER A 222 -8.58 1.59 -22.11
N LEU A 223 -7.83 1.07 -21.13
CA LEU A 223 -8.37 0.27 -20.04
C LEU A 223 -9.21 1.12 -19.08
N ALA A 224 -8.77 2.32 -18.77
CA ALA A 224 -9.47 3.23 -17.85
C ALA A 224 -10.80 3.76 -18.43
N ASN A 225 -10.93 3.80 -19.77
CA ASN A 225 -12.17 4.15 -20.47
C ASN A 225 -13.05 2.93 -20.80
N ALA A 226 -12.63 1.72 -20.45
CA ALA A 226 -13.44 0.53 -20.73
C ALA A 226 -14.77 0.59 -19.96
N PRO A 227 -15.92 0.25 -20.59
CA PRO A 227 -17.21 0.28 -19.93
C PRO A 227 -17.35 -0.80 -18.85
N ASP A 228 -16.66 -1.93 -19.02
CA ASP A 228 -16.59 -3.04 -18.06
C ASP A 228 -15.15 -3.53 -17.93
N VAL A 229 -14.41 -2.92 -17.00
CA VAL A 229 -13.01 -3.28 -16.70
C VAL A 229 -12.89 -4.71 -16.19
N LEU A 230 -13.89 -5.23 -15.47
CA LEU A 230 -13.84 -6.57 -14.88
C LEU A 230 -13.98 -7.67 -15.94
N SER A 231 -14.75 -7.43 -16.99
CA SER A 231 -14.84 -8.36 -18.13
C SER A 231 -13.57 -8.33 -18.98
N VAL A 232 -12.98 -7.15 -19.23
CA VAL A 232 -11.67 -7.05 -19.88
C VAL A 232 -10.60 -7.80 -19.08
N PHE A 233 -10.61 -7.66 -17.74
CA PHE A 233 -9.74 -8.43 -16.84
C PHE A 233 -9.96 -9.94 -16.99
N ALA A 234 -11.21 -10.41 -16.97
CA ALA A 234 -11.54 -11.83 -17.05
C ALA A 234 -11.10 -12.47 -18.38
N ASP A 235 -11.22 -11.73 -19.49
CA ASP A 235 -10.78 -12.17 -20.82
C ASP A 235 -9.25 -12.26 -20.91
N GLU A 236 -8.54 -11.27 -20.37
CA GLU A 236 -7.07 -11.31 -20.31
C GLU A 236 -6.53 -12.37 -19.37
N LEU A 237 -7.23 -12.63 -18.27
CA LEU A 237 -6.92 -13.70 -17.33
C LEU A 237 -7.06 -15.07 -18.02
N GLN A 238 -8.11 -15.28 -18.83
CA GLN A 238 -8.24 -16.50 -19.66
C GLN A 238 -7.09 -16.63 -20.67
N ARG A 239 -6.71 -15.53 -21.33
CA ARG A 239 -5.55 -15.51 -22.26
C ARG A 239 -4.22 -15.82 -21.57
N CYS A 240 -4.10 -15.56 -20.27
CA CYS A 240 -2.98 -16.02 -19.43
C CYS A 240 -3.01 -17.52 -19.13
N GLY A 241 -4.01 -18.26 -19.62
CA GLY A 241 -4.19 -19.70 -19.39
C GLY A 241 -4.92 -20.02 -18.10
N PHE A 242 -5.66 -19.08 -17.51
CA PHE A 242 -6.50 -19.36 -16.35
C PHE A 242 -7.87 -19.88 -16.79
N ALA A 243 -8.16 -21.12 -16.41
CA ALA A 243 -9.44 -21.79 -16.67
C ALA A 243 -10.33 -21.88 -15.42
N GLY A 244 -9.97 -21.16 -14.35
CA GLY A 244 -10.59 -21.22 -13.03
C GLY A 244 -11.95 -20.51 -12.95
N ASP A 245 -12.47 -20.39 -11.74
CA ASP A 245 -13.67 -19.59 -11.45
C ASP A 245 -13.40 -18.10 -11.71
N GLN A 246 -14.05 -17.56 -12.74
CA GLN A 246 -13.90 -16.16 -13.14
C GLN A 246 -14.59 -15.18 -12.19
N GLN A 247 -15.72 -15.58 -11.57
CA GLN A 247 -16.43 -14.71 -10.64
C GLN A 247 -15.58 -14.52 -9.37
N ALA A 248 -14.99 -15.61 -8.87
CA ALA A 248 -14.02 -15.55 -7.78
C ALA A 248 -12.80 -14.67 -8.12
N ALA A 249 -12.32 -14.72 -9.38
CA ALA A 249 -11.22 -13.88 -9.85
C ALA A 249 -11.59 -12.39 -9.92
N LYS A 250 -12.74 -12.04 -10.51
CA LYS A 250 -13.26 -10.67 -10.57
C LYS A 250 -13.43 -10.08 -9.17
N LEU A 251 -14.01 -10.85 -8.24
CA LEU A 251 -14.19 -10.44 -6.86
C LEU A 251 -12.85 -10.20 -6.15
N LEU A 252 -11.89 -11.11 -6.30
CA LEU A 252 -10.57 -10.98 -5.69
C LEU A 252 -9.78 -9.78 -6.26
N PHE A 253 -9.90 -9.53 -7.57
CA PHE A 253 -9.34 -8.35 -8.22
C PHE A 253 -9.91 -7.06 -7.61
N LEU A 254 -11.23 -6.99 -7.46
CA LEU A 254 -11.90 -5.83 -6.87
C LEU A 254 -11.50 -5.60 -5.40
N MET A 255 -11.36 -6.68 -4.63
CA MET A 255 -10.83 -6.62 -3.27
C MET A 255 -9.41 -6.05 -3.24
N LEU A 256 -8.52 -6.46 -4.13
CA LEU A 256 -7.16 -5.89 -4.25
C LEU A 256 -7.18 -4.39 -4.58
N VAL A 257 -8.12 -3.93 -5.40
CA VAL A 257 -8.29 -2.50 -5.72
C VAL A 257 -8.74 -1.71 -4.49
N SER A 258 -9.55 -2.29 -3.61
CA SER A 258 -10.01 -1.63 -2.38
C SER A 258 -8.88 -1.18 -1.43
N ARG A 259 -7.63 -1.65 -1.63
CA ARG A 259 -6.45 -1.16 -0.87
C ARG A 259 -6.25 0.34 -0.98
N LEU A 260 -6.71 0.97 -2.05
CA LEU A 260 -6.58 2.41 -2.30
C LEU A 260 -7.60 3.23 -1.47
N HIS A 261 -8.56 2.56 -0.83
CA HIS A 261 -9.50 3.17 0.11
C HIS A 261 -9.04 3.00 1.57
N GLY A 262 -9.70 3.70 2.49
CA GLY A 262 -9.41 3.65 3.92
C GLY A 262 -9.73 2.32 4.61
N LYS A 263 -10.51 1.45 3.96
CA LYS A 263 -10.94 0.14 4.47
C LYS A 263 -10.85 -0.92 3.37
N PRO A 264 -9.71 -1.63 3.25
CA PRO A 264 -9.56 -2.70 2.27
C PRO A 264 -10.40 -3.92 2.66
N VAL A 265 -11.08 -4.51 1.69
CA VAL A 265 -11.87 -5.73 1.88
C VAL A 265 -10.93 -6.93 1.83
N SER A 266 -10.85 -7.65 2.94
CA SER A 266 -9.97 -8.79 3.09
C SER A 266 -10.68 -10.11 2.83
N ALA A 267 -9.96 -11.10 2.34
CA ALA A 267 -10.55 -12.32 1.78
C ALA A 267 -9.85 -13.60 2.26
N VAL A 268 -10.63 -14.66 2.34
CA VAL A 268 -10.11 -16.04 2.41
C VAL A 268 -10.73 -16.90 1.31
N VAL A 269 -9.88 -17.46 0.47
CA VAL A 269 -10.27 -18.39 -0.59
C VAL A 269 -10.35 -19.80 -0.01
N LYS A 270 -11.54 -20.40 0.01
CA LYS A 270 -11.82 -21.72 0.62
C LYS A 270 -12.12 -22.78 -0.43
N GLY A 271 -11.70 -24.02 -0.16
CA GLY A 271 -11.94 -25.15 -1.07
C GLY A 271 -10.99 -26.33 -0.85
N PRO A 272 -11.29 -27.50 -1.43
CA PRO A 272 -10.50 -28.72 -1.23
C PRO A 272 -9.05 -28.58 -1.72
N ALA A 273 -8.16 -29.47 -1.26
CA ALA A 273 -6.79 -29.52 -1.77
C ALA A 273 -6.79 -29.71 -3.30
N ALA A 274 -5.81 -29.12 -3.99
CA ALA A 274 -5.71 -29.11 -5.45
C ALA A 274 -6.84 -28.41 -6.24
N ALA A 275 -7.82 -27.77 -5.59
CA ALA A 275 -8.87 -26.99 -6.27
C ALA A 275 -8.38 -25.67 -6.91
N GLY A 276 -7.07 -25.45 -7.08
CA GLY A 276 -6.55 -24.25 -7.73
C GLY A 276 -6.61 -22.94 -6.92
N LYS A 277 -6.92 -22.96 -5.61
CA LYS A 277 -7.01 -21.75 -4.76
C LYS A 277 -5.77 -20.84 -4.83
N SER A 278 -4.60 -21.40 -4.57
CA SER A 278 -3.33 -20.64 -4.61
C SER A 278 -3.01 -20.18 -6.03
N HIS A 279 -3.41 -20.98 -7.04
CA HIS A 279 -3.26 -20.61 -8.43
C HIS A 279 -4.15 -19.42 -8.81
N LEU A 280 -5.42 -19.41 -8.40
CA LEU A 280 -6.34 -18.27 -8.55
C LEU A 280 -5.72 -16.99 -7.99
N VAL A 281 -5.29 -17.01 -6.73
CA VAL A 281 -4.63 -15.85 -6.10
C VAL A 281 -3.41 -15.42 -6.91
N GLN A 282 -2.52 -16.34 -7.25
CA GLN A 282 -1.31 -16.03 -8.02
C GLN A 282 -1.59 -15.44 -9.40
N GLN A 283 -2.61 -15.91 -10.13
CA GLN A 283 -2.94 -15.35 -11.44
C GLN A 283 -3.51 -13.94 -11.33
N VAL A 284 -4.38 -13.68 -10.35
CA VAL A 284 -4.93 -12.33 -10.12
C VAL A 284 -3.82 -11.35 -9.74
N LEU A 285 -2.89 -11.75 -8.85
CA LEU A 285 -1.79 -10.88 -8.39
C LEU A 285 -0.88 -10.39 -9.53
N LYS A 286 -0.76 -11.13 -10.64
CA LYS A 286 0.04 -10.71 -11.81
C LYS A 286 -0.45 -9.40 -12.42
N PHE A 287 -1.73 -9.05 -12.25
CA PHE A 287 -2.32 -7.81 -12.79
C PHE A 287 -2.02 -6.59 -11.91
N PHE A 288 -1.32 -6.78 -10.79
CA PHE A 288 -0.93 -5.73 -9.87
C PHE A 288 0.60 -5.55 -9.86
N PRO A 289 1.09 -4.32 -9.67
CA PRO A 289 2.52 -4.07 -9.48
C PRO A 289 3.01 -4.64 -8.15
N ASP A 290 4.32 -4.91 -8.04
CA ASP A 290 4.95 -5.48 -6.84
C ASP A 290 4.78 -4.61 -5.58
N ASP A 291 4.48 -3.31 -5.74
CA ASP A 291 4.21 -2.40 -4.61
C ASP A 291 2.76 -2.48 -4.09
N ALA A 292 1.89 -3.27 -4.71
CA ALA A 292 0.49 -3.45 -4.31
C ALA A 292 0.29 -4.55 -3.25
N TYR A 293 1.23 -5.49 -3.11
CA TYR A 293 1.09 -6.60 -2.18
C TYR A 293 2.44 -7.12 -1.68
N VAL A 294 2.40 -7.86 -0.59
CA VAL A 294 3.53 -8.58 0.00
C VAL A 294 3.14 -10.04 0.10
N LEU A 295 3.85 -10.90 -0.62
CA LEU A 295 3.63 -12.34 -0.57
C LEU A 295 4.46 -12.97 0.56
N MET A 296 3.77 -13.67 1.46
CA MET A 296 4.37 -14.42 2.55
C MET A 296 4.06 -15.90 2.38
N THR A 297 5.11 -16.69 2.11
CA THR A 297 5.01 -18.15 1.94
C THR A 297 5.05 -18.89 3.28
N SER A 298 5.72 -18.34 4.29
CA SER A 298 5.67 -18.79 5.68
C SER A 298 5.97 -17.62 6.62
N CYS A 299 5.27 -17.55 7.75
CA CYS A 299 5.49 -16.51 8.77
C CYS A 299 5.78 -17.14 10.11
N SER A 300 6.82 -16.67 10.80
CA SER A 300 6.93 -16.89 12.24
C SER A 300 5.90 -16.02 12.97
N ASN A 301 5.50 -16.39 14.20
CA ASN A 301 4.46 -15.70 14.98
C ASN A 301 4.74 -14.20 15.24
N LYS A 302 5.98 -13.73 15.01
CA LYS A 302 6.39 -12.32 15.17
C LYS A 302 6.96 -11.70 13.88
N ALA A 303 6.88 -12.38 12.74
CA ALA A 303 7.44 -11.91 11.47
C ALA A 303 6.85 -10.55 11.05
N LEU A 304 5.54 -10.38 11.22
CA LEU A 304 4.83 -9.17 10.81
C LEU A 304 5.34 -7.91 11.53
N VAL A 305 5.61 -8.03 12.84
CA VAL A 305 6.11 -6.94 13.70
C VAL A 305 7.54 -6.52 13.36
N ARG A 306 8.32 -7.44 12.78
CA ARG A 306 9.69 -7.19 12.35
C ARG A 306 9.78 -6.88 10.85
N PHE A 307 8.63 -6.75 10.19
CA PHE A 307 8.58 -6.47 8.77
C PHE A 307 8.93 -4.99 8.55
N ASP A 308 10.00 -4.75 7.82
CA ASP A 308 10.64 -3.43 7.64
C ASP A 308 10.10 -2.66 6.43
N GLN A 309 9.16 -3.26 5.68
CA GLN A 309 8.52 -2.65 4.54
C GLN A 309 7.14 -2.08 4.92
N PRO A 310 6.75 -0.91 4.36
CA PRO A 310 5.44 -0.33 4.62
C PRO A 310 4.32 -1.20 4.06
N LEU A 311 3.25 -1.38 4.84
CA LEU A 311 2.05 -2.14 4.46
C LEU A 311 0.87 -1.26 4.04
N LYS A 312 1.00 0.06 4.20
CA LYS A 312 -0.02 1.04 3.83
C LYS A 312 -0.35 0.97 2.34
N HIS A 313 -1.64 0.84 2.03
CA HIS A 313 -2.18 0.62 0.69
C HIS A 313 -1.63 -0.63 -0.02
N ARG A 314 -1.21 -1.64 0.76
CA ARG A 314 -0.77 -2.95 0.26
C ARG A 314 -1.59 -4.09 0.85
N PHE A 315 -1.66 -5.19 0.12
CA PHE A 315 -2.19 -6.45 0.64
C PHE A 315 -1.10 -7.34 1.21
N VAL A 316 -1.34 -7.95 2.36
CA VAL A 316 -0.56 -9.10 2.84
C VAL A 316 -1.21 -10.36 2.27
N VAL A 317 -0.44 -11.15 1.53
CA VAL A 317 -0.91 -12.42 0.95
C VAL A 317 -0.24 -13.57 1.67
N ILE A 318 -1.02 -14.37 2.40
CA ILE A 318 -0.53 -15.53 3.15
C ILE A 318 -1.03 -16.80 2.46
N ASN A 319 -0.12 -17.52 1.80
CA ASN A 319 -0.44 -18.83 1.25
C ASN A 319 -0.68 -19.80 2.40
N GLU A 320 -1.90 -20.34 2.47
CA GLU A 320 -2.40 -21.20 3.55
C GLU A 320 -2.69 -20.47 4.88
N ALA A 321 -3.96 -20.49 5.30
CA ALA A 321 -4.41 -20.00 6.60
C ALA A 321 -3.82 -20.81 7.76
N ALA A 322 -3.33 -22.03 7.49
CA ALA A 322 -2.52 -22.79 8.43
C ALA A 322 -1.14 -22.15 8.70
N GLY A 323 -0.70 -21.18 7.90
CA GLY A 323 0.44 -20.31 8.17
C GLY A 323 0.13 -19.21 9.19
N ILE A 324 -1.15 -18.90 9.44
CA ILE A 324 -1.60 -18.03 10.54
C ILE A 324 -1.76 -18.90 11.80
N LYS A 325 -0.66 -19.50 12.26
CA LYS A 325 -0.63 -20.30 13.50
C LYS A 325 -0.15 -19.43 14.66
N GLY A 326 -0.84 -19.54 15.80
CA GLY A 326 -0.47 -18.89 17.06
C GLY A 326 -1.23 -17.60 17.35
N ASP A 327 -1.64 -17.45 18.61
CA ASP A 327 -2.52 -16.37 19.09
C ASP A 327 -1.98 -14.98 18.77
N THR A 328 -0.65 -14.82 18.78
CA THR A 328 0.02 -13.55 18.48
C THR A 328 -0.17 -13.12 17.03
N MET A 329 -0.06 -14.03 16.06
CA MET A 329 -0.26 -13.70 14.65
C MET A 329 -1.73 -13.43 14.33
N ASN A 330 -2.64 -14.22 14.91
CA ASN A 330 -4.08 -13.97 14.85
C ASN A 330 -4.42 -12.58 15.40
N TYR A 331 -3.86 -12.21 16.55
CA TYR A 331 -4.03 -10.89 17.14
C TYR A 331 -3.52 -9.78 16.20
N PHE A 332 -2.31 -9.90 15.63
CA PHE A 332 -1.78 -8.89 14.71
C PHE A 332 -2.63 -8.70 13.47
N VAL A 333 -3.05 -9.79 12.84
CA VAL A 333 -3.93 -9.74 11.68
C VAL A 333 -5.27 -9.10 12.07
N ARG A 334 -5.87 -9.47 13.21
CA ARG A 334 -7.13 -8.88 13.67
C ARG A 334 -7.04 -7.38 13.93
N SER A 335 -5.97 -6.92 14.60
CA SER A 335 -5.76 -5.48 14.86
C SER A 335 -5.55 -4.72 13.56
N LEU A 336 -4.75 -5.24 12.61
CA LEU A 336 -4.59 -4.58 11.30
C LEU A 336 -5.91 -4.48 10.53
N LEU A 337 -6.71 -5.54 10.50
CA LEU A 337 -7.99 -5.57 9.79
C LEU A 337 -9.06 -4.70 10.45
N SER A 338 -9.04 -4.55 11.78
CA SER A 338 -10.09 -3.82 12.51
C SER A 338 -9.73 -2.36 12.77
N GLU A 339 -8.46 -2.09 13.11
CA GLU A 339 -7.98 -0.78 13.55
C GLU A 339 -7.21 -0.04 12.46
N GLY A 340 -6.87 -0.71 11.36
CA GLY A 340 -6.10 -0.14 10.24
C GLY A 340 -4.65 0.19 10.59
N LYS A 341 -4.18 -0.21 11.77
CA LYS A 341 -2.79 -0.06 12.25
C LYS A 341 -2.50 -1.11 13.30
N LEU A 342 -1.22 -1.43 13.50
CA LEU A 342 -0.77 -2.29 14.60
C LEU A 342 0.22 -1.51 15.45
N LYS A 343 -0.04 -1.40 16.75
CA LYS A 343 0.93 -0.93 17.74
C LYS A 343 1.20 -2.06 18.72
N TYR A 344 2.40 -2.62 18.69
CA TYR A 344 2.78 -3.75 19.53
C TYR A 344 4.01 -3.42 20.37
N THR A 345 3.87 -3.57 21.68
CA THR A 345 4.90 -3.17 22.65
C THR A 345 5.47 -4.40 23.34
N VAL A 346 6.80 -4.52 23.35
CA VAL A 346 7.53 -5.64 23.95
C VAL A 346 8.53 -5.10 24.97
N THR A 347 8.62 -5.75 26.12
CA THR A 347 9.68 -5.54 27.10
C THR A 347 10.98 -6.19 26.62
N ASP A 348 12.06 -5.41 26.54
CA ASP A 348 13.37 -5.92 26.19
C ASP A 348 13.85 -6.89 27.28
N GLY A 349 14.43 -8.03 26.90
CA GLY A 349 14.78 -9.14 27.79
C GLY A 349 15.87 -8.85 28.84
N GLY A 350 16.23 -7.57 29.03
CA GLY A 350 17.22 -7.07 29.99
C GLY A 350 16.67 -6.02 30.98
N GLY A 351 15.34 -5.89 31.12
CA GLY A 351 14.74 -5.28 32.32
C GLY A 351 14.61 -3.76 32.40
N ALA A 352 14.95 -2.97 31.37
CA ALA A 352 14.74 -1.51 31.43
C ALA A 352 14.33 -0.82 30.11
N GLY A 353 14.07 -1.58 29.03
CA GLY A 353 13.69 -1.04 27.73
C GLY A 353 12.32 -1.51 27.29
N VAL A 354 11.48 -0.62 26.80
CA VAL A 354 10.23 -0.95 26.11
C VAL A 354 10.41 -0.62 24.64
N ARG A 355 10.28 -1.62 23.75
CA ARG A 355 10.28 -1.41 22.30
C ARG A 355 8.86 -1.46 21.78
N THR A 356 8.44 -0.42 21.09
CA THR A 356 7.14 -0.38 20.41
C THR A 356 7.36 -0.46 18.92
N PHE A 357 6.66 -1.40 18.29
CA PHE A 357 6.60 -1.57 16.85
C PHE A 357 5.28 -1.00 16.36
N GLU A 358 5.32 -0.11 15.37
CA GLU A 358 4.14 0.45 14.73
C GLU A 358 4.11 0.08 13.25
N ILE A 359 3.01 -0.51 12.80
CA ILE A 359 2.75 -0.79 11.39
C ILE A 359 1.56 0.06 10.97
N GLU A 360 1.76 0.92 9.99
CA GLU A 360 0.72 1.78 9.45
C GLU A 360 -0.03 1.07 8.31
N GLY A 361 -1.36 1.07 8.38
CA GLY A 361 -2.25 0.73 7.27
C GLY A 361 -2.85 1.97 6.60
N PRO A 362 -3.94 1.82 5.83
CA PRO A 362 -4.75 0.62 5.68
C PRO A 362 -4.04 -0.51 4.93
N THR A 363 -4.28 -1.77 5.32
CA THR A 363 -3.76 -2.97 4.64
C THR A 363 -4.84 -4.04 4.58
N GLY A 364 -4.90 -4.78 3.48
CA GLY A 364 -5.82 -5.92 3.33
C GLY A 364 -5.11 -7.25 3.50
N LEU A 365 -5.86 -8.32 3.79
CA LEU A 365 -5.36 -9.69 3.85
C LEU A 365 -6.00 -10.54 2.76
N ILE A 366 -5.19 -11.33 2.06
CA ILE A 366 -5.66 -12.48 1.28
C ILE A 366 -5.03 -13.73 1.84
N SER A 367 -5.85 -14.74 2.13
CA SER A 367 -5.36 -16.06 2.50
C SER A 367 -6.11 -17.17 1.76
N THR A 368 -5.54 -18.38 1.74
CA THR A 368 -6.18 -19.57 1.17
C THR A 368 -6.39 -20.61 2.27
N SER A 369 -7.50 -21.34 2.30
CA SER A 369 -7.74 -22.35 3.33
C SER A 369 -8.36 -23.62 2.76
N THR A 370 -7.89 -24.77 3.26
CA THR A 370 -8.52 -26.08 3.07
C THR A 370 -9.47 -26.42 4.20
N LYS A 371 -9.57 -25.62 5.27
CA LYS A 371 -10.57 -25.83 6.33
C LYS A 371 -11.93 -25.30 5.88
N LEU A 372 -13.01 -25.85 6.44
CA LEU A 372 -14.36 -25.28 6.27
C LEU A 372 -14.50 -24.02 7.15
N GLU A 373 -13.97 -24.10 8.36
CA GLU A 373 -13.99 -23.04 9.37
C GLU A 373 -12.58 -22.54 9.71
N LEU A 374 -12.48 -21.27 10.05
CA LEU A 374 -11.30 -20.65 10.60
C LEU A 374 -11.53 -20.32 12.07
N ASP A 375 -10.57 -19.64 12.68
CA ASP A 375 -10.82 -18.97 13.95
C ASP A 375 -12.07 -18.05 13.82
N PRO A 376 -13.10 -18.20 14.67
CA PRO A 376 -14.36 -17.48 14.52
C PRO A 376 -14.19 -15.96 14.49
N GLU A 377 -13.23 -15.43 15.24
CA GLU A 377 -12.97 -14.01 15.30
C GLU A 377 -12.32 -13.51 14.00
N LEU A 378 -11.42 -14.29 13.39
CA LEU A 378 -10.88 -13.97 12.06
C LEU A 378 -11.91 -14.15 10.94
N GLU A 379 -12.74 -15.19 11.01
CA GLU A 379 -13.72 -15.50 9.97
C GLU A 379 -14.76 -14.38 9.80
N THR A 380 -15.13 -13.72 10.90
CA THR A 380 -16.03 -12.54 10.88
C THR A 380 -15.38 -11.26 10.34
N ARG A 381 -14.09 -11.30 9.98
CA ARG A 381 -13.30 -10.18 9.42
C ARG A 381 -12.81 -10.45 8.00
N LEU A 382 -13.08 -11.65 7.46
CA LEU A 382 -12.63 -12.08 6.14
C LEU A 382 -13.83 -12.48 5.28
N PHE A 383 -13.87 -11.96 4.06
CA PHE A 383 -14.83 -12.37 3.06
C PHE A 383 -14.48 -13.78 2.57
N SER A 384 -15.36 -14.74 2.77
CA SER A 384 -15.11 -16.14 2.41
C SER A 384 -15.48 -16.41 0.96
N ILE A 385 -14.49 -16.59 0.10
CA ILE A 385 -14.69 -16.89 -1.33
C ILE A 385 -14.59 -18.41 -1.51
N PRO A 386 -15.69 -19.13 -1.77
CA PRO A 386 -15.61 -20.54 -2.15
C PRO A 386 -15.02 -20.66 -3.56
N VAL A 387 -14.31 -21.76 -3.82
CA VAL A 387 -13.85 -22.10 -5.18
C VAL A 387 -14.75 -23.19 -5.76
N ASP A 388 -15.16 -23.00 -7.02
CA ASP A 388 -15.87 -24.02 -7.80
C ASP A 388 -15.05 -25.31 -7.91
N ASP A 389 -15.57 -26.38 -7.30
CA ASP A 389 -15.02 -27.73 -7.28
C ASP A 389 -15.83 -28.72 -8.13
N SER A 390 -16.66 -28.21 -9.07
CA SER A 390 -17.49 -29.03 -9.95
C SER A 390 -16.68 -29.83 -10.98
N ALA A 391 -17.29 -30.92 -11.48
CA ALA A 391 -16.73 -31.72 -12.57
C ALA A 391 -16.58 -30.91 -13.87
N ALA A 392 -17.52 -30.02 -14.16
CA ALA A 392 -17.46 -29.11 -15.31
C ALA A 392 -16.24 -28.19 -15.23
N GLN A 393 -15.99 -27.62 -14.05
CA GLN A 393 -14.82 -26.78 -13.79
C GLN A 393 -13.51 -27.55 -13.93
N THR A 394 -13.44 -28.75 -13.37
CA THR A 394 -12.26 -29.63 -13.51
C THR A 394 -11.97 -29.96 -14.98
N LYS A 395 -13.01 -30.24 -15.78
CA LYS A 395 -12.87 -30.51 -17.22
C LYS A 395 -12.34 -29.31 -17.99
N ARG A 396 -12.81 -28.09 -17.69
CA ARG A 396 -12.28 -26.84 -18.28
C ARG A 396 -10.79 -26.68 -18.01
N VAL A 397 -10.37 -26.90 -16.75
CA VAL A 397 -8.96 -26.81 -16.34
C VAL A 397 -8.10 -27.83 -17.08
N LEU A 398 -8.55 -29.08 -17.19
CA LEU A 398 -7.83 -30.11 -17.94
C LEU A 398 -7.69 -29.78 -19.44
N GLY A 399 -8.73 -29.19 -20.04
CA GLY A 399 -8.70 -28.71 -21.43
C GLY A 399 -7.59 -27.68 -21.66
N VAL A 400 -7.53 -26.64 -20.84
CA VAL A 400 -6.50 -25.59 -20.95
C VAL A 400 -5.09 -26.13 -20.66
N ILE A 401 -4.95 -27.07 -19.72
CA ILE A 401 -3.67 -27.77 -19.51
C ILE A 401 -3.27 -28.55 -20.78
N ALA A 402 -4.19 -29.29 -21.39
CA ALA A 402 -3.90 -30.07 -22.61
C ALA A 402 -3.53 -29.16 -23.79
N GLU A 403 -4.23 -28.04 -23.96
CA GLU A 403 -3.92 -27.03 -24.97
C GLU A 403 -2.50 -26.48 -24.77
N LYS A 404 -2.10 -26.15 -23.54
CA LYS A 404 -0.76 -25.66 -23.22
C LYS A 404 0.36 -26.55 -23.74
N TYR A 405 0.19 -27.88 -23.68
CA TYR A 405 1.19 -28.87 -24.13
C TYR A 405 0.98 -29.36 -25.56
N SER A 406 -0.04 -28.87 -26.28
CA SER A 406 -0.29 -29.22 -27.67
C SER A 406 0.57 -28.38 -28.62
N ALA A 407 1.11 -29.01 -29.68
CA ALA A 407 2.07 -28.41 -30.63
C ALA A 407 1.50 -27.27 -31.50
N THR A 408 0.21 -26.93 -31.35
CA THR A 408 -0.47 -25.81 -32.03
C THR A 408 -0.24 -24.44 -31.38
N ASN A 409 0.49 -24.37 -30.26
CA ASN A 409 0.77 -23.12 -29.53
C ASN A 409 1.91 -22.27 -30.11
N SER A 410 1.91 -22.03 -31.42
CA SER A 410 2.88 -21.13 -32.06
C SER A 410 2.48 -19.65 -32.01
N ASN A 411 1.34 -19.28 -31.40
CA ASN A 411 0.81 -17.91 -31.51
C ASN A 411 0.20 -17.27 -30.25
N THR A 412 0.32 -17.86 -29.06
CA THR A 412 -0.04 -17.13 -27.83
C THR A 412 1.09 -16.15 -27.48
N ARG A 413 1.00 -14.93 -28.02
CA ARG A 413 1.81 -13.81 -27.51
C ARG A 413 1.55 -13.69 -26.00
N PRO A 414 2.60 -13.54 -25.17
CA PRO A 414 2.41 -13.32 -23.74
C PRO A 414 1.51 -12.09 -23.54
N VAL A 415 0.51 -12.23 -22.67
CA VAL A 415 -0.37 -11.11 -22.30
C VAL A 415 0.51 -10.00 -21.73
N ASN A 416 0.39 -8.80 -22.30
CA ASN A 416 1.13 -7.65 -21.82
C ASN A 416 0.43 -7.10 -20.57
N LEU A 417 1.06 -7.29 -19.41
CA LEU A 417 0.53 -6.83 -18.12
C LEU A 417 0.87 -5.35 -17.83
N ALA A 418 1.71 -4.71 -18.64
CA ALA A 418 2.12 -3.32 -18.44
C ALA A 418 0.95 -2.32 -18.36
N PRO A 419 -0.10 -2.42 -19.22
CA PRO A 419 -1.28 -1.56 -19.10
C PRO A 419 -1.99 -1.68 -17.75
N TRP A 420 -2.07 -2.89 -17.18
CA TRP A 420 -2.68 -3.12 -15.87
C TRP A 420 -1.85 -2.54 -14.73
N HIS A 421 -0.53 -2.73 -14.79
CA HIS A 421 0.38 -2.14 -13.79
C HIS A 421 0.35 -0.61 -13.86
N ALA A 422 0.38 -0.05 -15.06
CA ALA A 422 0.23 1.39 -15.29
C ALA A 422 -1.12 1.90 -14.77
N TYR A 423 -2.20 1.15 -14.98
CA TYR A 423 -3.52 1.49 -14.47
C TYR A 423 -3.56 1.52 -12.94
N GLN A 424 -2.94 0.54 -12.27
CA GLN A 424 -2.82 0.55 -10.80
C GLN A 424 -2.01 1.74 -10.28
N VAL A 425 -0.92 2.11 -10.97
CA VAL A 425 -0.13 3.31 -10.65
C VAL A 425 -0.96 4.58 -10.86
N TRP A 426 -1.71 4.66 -11.95
CA TRP A 426 -2.59 5.79 -12.25
C TRP A 426 -3.67 5.94 -11.18
N LEU A 427 -4.36 4.86 -10.83
CA LEU A 427 -5.38 4.82 -9.77
C LEU A 427 -4.82 5.32 -8.44
N ALA A 428 -3.61 4.91 -8.05
CA ALA A 428 -2.99 5.32 -6.79
C ALA A 428 -2.73 6.84 -6.68
N GLY A 429 -2.65 7.56 -7.79
CA GLY A 429 -2.53 9.02 -7.84
C GLY A 429 -3.84 9.78 -7.92
N GLN A 430 -5.00 9.11 -8.02
CA GLN A 430 -6.30 9.77 -8.15
C GLN A 430 -6.96 10.10 -6.81
N HIS A 431 -7.96 10.97 -6.85
CA HIS A 431 -8.84 11.22 -5.71
C HIS A 431 -9.73 10.00 -5.43
N THR A 432 -9.66 9.45 -4.22
CA THR A 432 -10.30 8.18 -3.82
C THR A 432 -11.67 8.34 -3.15
N GLY A 433 -12.18 9.57 -3.07
CA GLY A 433 -13.52 9.84 -2.54
C GLY A 433 -14.59 9.30 -3.48
N VAL A 434 -15.49 8.46 -2.94
CA VAL A 434 -16.63 7.89 -3.67
C VAL A 434 -17.88 8.09 -2.83
N HIS A 435 -18.90 8.70 -3.43
CA HIS A 435 -20.23 8.89 -2.86
C HIS A 435 -21.18 7.81 -3.42
N ILE A 436 -21.85 7.07 -2.52
CA ILE A 436 -22.88 6.08 -2.90
C ILE A 436 -24.25 6.65 -2.53
N PRO A 437 -24.97 7.24 -3.49
CA PRO A 437 -26.16 8.05 -3.19
C PRO A 437 -27.36 7.21 -2.74
N PHE A 438 -27.43 5.94 -3.14
CA PHE A 438 -28.47 4.98 -2.76
C PHE A 438 -28.16 4.19 -1.47
N SER A 439 -27.06 4.48 -0.77
CA SER A 439 -26.60 3.67 0.38
C SER A 439 -27.58 3.66 1.56
N THR A 440 -28.23 4.79 1.85
CA THR A 440 -29.24 4.92 2.91
C THR A 440 -30.52 4.16 2.57
N THR A 441 -31.00 4.29 1.34
CA THR A 441 -32.16 3.54 0.84
C THR A 441 -31.88 2.04 0.87
N LEU A 442 -30.70 1.61 0.40
CA LEU A 442 -30.29 0.21 0.46
C LEU A 442 -30.35 -0.32 1.90
N ALA A 443 -29.79 0.40 2.87
CA ALA A 443 -29.84 0.01 4.28
C ALA A 443 -31.28 -0.13 4.82
N SER A 444 -32.21 0.70 4.36
CA SER A 444 -33.63 0.61 4.76
C SER A 444 -34.39 -0.59 4.19
N LEU A 445 -33.93 -1.14 3.06
CA LEU A 445 -34.51 -2.31 2.42
C LEU A 445 -33.99 -3.63 2.99
N LEU A 446 -32.84 -3.60 3.68
CA LEU A 446 -32.25 -4.79 4.29
C LEU A 446 -32.97 -5.13 5.60
N CYS A 447 -33.37 -6.40 5.75
CA CYS A 447 -33.96 -6.87 7.00
C CYS A 447 -32.85 -7.08 8.05
N PRO A 448 -32.98 -6.53 9.28
CA PRO A 448 -31.96 -6.64 10.33
C PRO A 448 -32.01 -8.02 10.99
N LEU A 449 -31.65 -9.08 10.24
CA LEU A 449 -31.79 -10.46 10.70
C LEU A 449 -30.60 -10.95 11.55
N GLU A 450 -29.40 -10.34 11.44
CA GLU A 450 -28.22 -10.72 12.26
C GLU A 450 -27.19 -9.58 12.46
N LEU A 451 -26.44 -9.61 13.56
CA LEU A 451 -25.35 -8.66 13.87
C LEU A 451 -24.22 -8.65 12.81
N ARG A 452 -24.03 -9.78 12.11
CA ARG A 452 -23.01 -9.94 11.05
C ARG A 452 -23.30 -9.09 9.81
N LEU A 453 -24.57 -8.82 9.54
CA LEU A 453 -25.04 -8.03 8.38
C LEU A 453 -24.37 -6.65 8.31
N SER A 454 -24.14 -6.03 9.46
CA SER A 454 -23.50 -4.70 9.54
C SER A 454 -22.09 -4.68 8.93
N ARG A 455 -21.31 -5.75 9.11
CA ARG A 455 -19.96 -5.88 8.54
C ARG A 455 -20.00 -6.26 7.07
N ASP A 456 -20.89 -7.18 6.71
CA ASP A 456 -21.04 -7.61 5.32
C ASP A 456 -21.55 -6.46 4.45
N MET A 457 -22.40 -5.57 5.00
CA MET A 457 -22.81 -4.33 4.35
C MET A 457 -21.65 -3.33 4.16
N ASP A 458 -20.80 -3.12 5.17
CA ASP A 458 -19.61 -2.25 5.06
C ASP A 458 -18.62 -2.80 4.00
N ALA A 459 -18.42 -4.12 3.96
CA ALA A 459 -17.60 -4.77 2.95
C ALA A 459 -18.23 -4.64 1.54
N PHE A 460 -19.53 -4.89 1.41
CA PHE A 460 -20.28 -4.75 0.16
C PHE A 460 -20.20 -3.32 -0.40
N LEU A 461 -20.50 -2.32 0.42
CA LEU A 461 -20.39 -0.91 0.02
C LEU A 461 -18.94 -0.54 -0.32
N SER A 462 -17.95 -1.09 0.37
CA SER A 462 -16.53 -0.89 0.04
C SER A 462 -16.16 -1.48 -1.34
N LEU A 463 -16.76 -2.60 -1.74
CA LEU A 463 -16.63 -3.15 -3.09
C LEU A 463 -17.34 -2.29 -4.14
N VAL A 464 -18.54 -1.78 -3.85
CA VAL A 464 -19.23 -0.81 -4.74
C VAL A 464 -18.37 0.42 -4.96
N ARG A 465 -17.73 0.93 -3.90
CA ARG A 465 -16.77 2.04 -4.01
C ARG A 465 -15.58 1.67 -4.90
N ALA A 466 -15.00 0.48 -4.71
CA ALA A 466 -13.90 -0.01 -5.55
C ALA A 466 -14.32 -0.11 -7.03
N HIS A 467 -15.55 -0.54 -7.31
CA HIS A 467 -16.05 -0.67 -8.67
C HIS A 467 -16.26 0.68 -9.35
N ALA A 468 -16.90 1.63 -8.66
CA ALA A 468 -17.06 2.99 -9.14
C ALA A 468 -15.70 3.69 -9.33
N PHE A 469 -14.73 3.40 -8.45
CA PHE A 469 -13.37 3.94 -8.54
C PHE A 469 -12.57 3.41 -9.73
N LEU A 470 -12.79 2.16 -10.14
CA LEU A 470 -12.24 1.64 -11.41
C LEU A 470 -12.76 2.48 -12.58
N HIS A 471 -14.07 2.72 -12.63
CA HIS A 471 -14.71 3.45 -13.72
C HIS A 471 -14.67 4.97 -13.57
N GLN A 472 -13.80 5.52 -12.71
CA GLN A 472 -13.82 6.95 -12.34
C GLN A 472 -13.60 7.93 -13.49
N VAL A 473 -13.10 7.48 -14.65
CA VAL A 473 -12.94 8.30 -15.85
C VAL A 473 -14.29 8.60 -16.49
N THR A 474 -15.21 7.63 -16.46
CA THR A 474 -16.55 7.71 -17.08
C THR A 474 -17.64 8.07 -16.07
N ARG A 475 -17.32 8.11 -14.77
CA ARG A 475 -18.26 8.47 -13.70
C ARG A 475 -18.32 9.98 -13.48
N GLN A 476 -19.51 10.44 -13.12
CA GLN A 476 -19.71 11.83 -12.70
C GLN A 476 -19.06 12.09 -11.34
N ARG A 477 -18.86 13.37 -11.04
CA ARG A 477 -18.33 13.84 -9.76
C ARG A 477 -19.29 14.82 -9.12
N ASP A 478 -19.41 14.73 -7.79
CA ASP A 478 -20.18 15.68 -6.99
C ASP A 478 -19.44 17.02 -6.85
N SER A 479 -20.10 18.00 -6.22
CA SER A 479 -19.51 19.32 -5.94
C SER A 479 -18.24 19.29 -5.08
N SER A 480 -18.00 18.20 -4.34
CA SER A 480 -16.81 17.99 -3.53
C SER A 480 -15.71 17.23 -4.27
N GLY A 481 -15.92 16.86 -5.53
CA GLY A 481 -14.98 16.13 -6.36
C GLY A 481 -14.96 14.62 -6.11
N ASN A 482 -15.90 14.08 -5.32
CA ASN A 482 -16.05 12.64 -5.14
C ASN A 482 -16.70 12.01 -6.37
N ILE A 483 -16.28 10.79 -6.68
CA ILE A 483 -16.90 9.97 -7.73
C ILE A 483 -18.30 9.55 -7.27
N VAL A 484 -19.31 9.73 -8.11
CA VAL A 484 -20.67 9.30 -7.81
C VAL A 484 -20.88 7.87 -8.33
N ALA A 485 -21.16 6.94 -7.43
CA ALA A 485 -21.46 5.55 -7.79
C ALA A 485 -22.86 5.44 -8.40
N THR A 486 -23.00 4.52 -9.34
CA THR A 486 -24.22 4.27 -10.13
C THR A 486 -24.85 2.94 -9.73
N LEU A 487 -26.09 2.69 -10.19
CA LEU A 487 -26.73 1.39 -10.01
C LEU A 487 -26.03 0.26 -10.78
N ASP A 488 -25.28 0.57 -11.84
CA ASP A 488 -24.44 -0.41 -12.52
C ASP A 488 -23.32 -0.92 -11.61
N ASP A 489 -22.72 -0.01 -10.81
CA ASP A 489 -21.70 -0.38 -9.83
C ASP A 489 -22.28 -1.28 -8.74
N TYR A 490 -23.54 -1.02 -8.33
CA TYR A 490 -24.27 -1.90 -7.42
C TYR A 490 -24.56 -3.27 -8.03
N SER A 491 -25.08 -3.29 -9.26
CA SER A 491 -25.45 -4.52 -9.97
C SER A 491 -24.26 -5.45 -10.16
N ALA A 492 -23.13 -4.91 -10.64
CA ALA A 492 -21.90 -5.68 -10.84
C ALA A 492 -21.38 -6.30 -9.53
N VAL A 493 -21.38 -5.55 -8.42
CA VAL A 493 -20.93 -6.08 -7.13
C VAL A 493 -21.93 -7.06 -6.53
N ARG A 494 -23.23 -6.83 -6.71
CA ARG A 494 -24.28 -7.75 -6.29
C ARG A 494 -24.13 -9.10 -6.99
N GLU A 495 -23.94 -9.12 -8.31
CA GLU A 495 -23.73 -10.36 -9.07
C GLU A 495 -22.55 -11.18 -8.50
N LEU A 496 -21.45 -10.51 -8.15
CA LEU A 496 -20.24 -11.15 -7.60
C LEU A 496 -20.40 -11.68 -6.17
N THR A 497 -21.28 -11.08 -5.37
CA THR A 497 -21.30 -11.29 -3.91
C THR A 497 -22.57 -11.93 -3.38
N ASN A 498 -23.69 -11.85 -4.11
CA ASN A 498 -25.01 -12.22 -3.60
C ASN A 498 -25.08 -13.70 -3.17
N SER A 499 -24.49 -14.61 -3.96
CA SER A 499 -24.43 -16.03 -3.63
C SER A 499 -23.61 -16.32 -2.36
N ILE A 500 -22.54 -15.54 -2.14
CA ILE A 500 -21.65 -15.70 -0.99
C ILE A 500 -22.31 -15.16 0.26
N ILE A 501 -22.84 -13.93 0.23
CA ILE A 501 -23.41 -13.29 1.42
C ILE A 501 -24.74 -13.95 1.81
N SER A 502 -25.57 -14.33 0.84
CA SER A 502 -26.83 -15.03 1.13
C SER A 502 -26.59 -16.42 1.75
N SER A 503 -25.44 -17.05 1.48
CA SER A 503 -25.03 -18.30 2.15
C SER A 503 -24.59 -18.10 3.60
N ILE A 504 -24.06 -16.92 3.91
CA ILE A 504 -23.52 -16.58 5.22
C ILE A 504 -24.62 -16.25 6.23
N VAL A 505 -25.68 -15.56 5.79
CA VAL A 505 -26.80 -15.11 6.64
C VAL A 505 -27.88 -16.19 6.77
N GLY A 506 -27.63 -17.41 6.29
CA GLY A 506 -28.58 -18.53 6.34
C GLY A 506 -29.84 -18.34 5.46
N ALA A 507 -29.89 -17.27 4.66
CA ALA A 507 -31.01 -16.95 3.77
C ALA A 507 -31.10 -17.90 2.57
N THR A 508 -29.96 -18.44 2.12
CA THR A 508 -29.89 -19.43 1.03
C THR A 508 -28.74 -20.41 1.29
N LEU A 509 -28.77 -21.58 0.67
CA LEU A 509 -27.67 -22.55 0.77
C LEU A 509 -26.66 -22.41 -0.37
N PRO A 510 -25.35 -22.65 -0.13
CA PRO A 510 -24.39 -22.81 -1.21
C PRO A 510 -24.89 -23.85 -2.22
N GLY A 511 -24.79 -23.54 -3.52
CA GLY A 511 -25.26 -24.45 -4.58
C GLY A 511 -24.67 -25.86 -4.48
N ALA A 512 -23.37 -25.97 -4.12
CA ALA A 512 -22.71 -27.26 -3.92
C ALA A 512 -23.31 -28.09 -2.77
N VAL A 513 -23.81 -27.45 -1.70
CA VAL A 513 -24.49 -28.13 -0.59
C VAL A 513 -25.88 -28.60 -1.04
N ARG A 514 -26.64 -27.74 -1.71
CA ARG A 514 -27.96 -28.08 -2.28
C ARG A 514 -27.84 -29.26 -3.25
N GLU A 515 -26.93 -29.20 -4.21
CA GLU A 515 -26.63 -30.27 -5.17
C GLU A 515 -26.28 -31.59 -4.46
N THR A 516 -25.51 -31.51 -3.36
CA THR A 516 -25.13 -32.70 -2.58
C THR A 516 -26.32 -33.31 -1.85
N VAL A 517 -27.19 -32.49 -1.25
CA VAL A 517 -28.41 -32.96 -0.56
C VAL A 517 -29.41 -33.54 -1.57
N GLU A 518 -29.55 -32.92 -2.74
CA GLU A 518 -30.39 -33.43 -3.84
C GLU A 518 -29.86 -34.74 -4.40
N ALA A 519 -28.55 -34.85 -4.67
CA ALA A 519 -27.92 -36.10 -5.09
C ALA A 519 -28.14 -37.22 -4.05
N LEU A 520 -28.04 -36.88 -2.75
CA LEU A 520 -28.34 -37.81 -1.68
C LEU A 520 -29.83 -38.21 -1.66
N ARG A 521 -30.74 -37.25 -1.88
CA ARG A 521 -32.18 -37.48 -1.95
C ARG A 521 -32.57 -38.41 -3.10
N GLU A 522 -31.98 -38.24 -4.27
CA GLU A 522 -32.18 -39.13 -5.42
C GLU A 522 -31.64 -40.54 -5.16
N LEU A 523 -30.45 -40.65 -4.59
CA LEU A 523 -29.85 -41.96 -4.26
C LEU A 523 -30.64 -42.70 -3.16
N ARG A 524 -31.28 -41.95 -2.26
CA ARG A 524 -32.12 -42.52 -1.19
C ARG A 524 -33.35 -43.27 -1.72
N LEU A 525 -33.83 -42.95 -2.93
CA LEU A 525 -34.94 -43.68 -3.55
C LEU A 525 -34.67 -45.19 -3.66
N ASN A 526 -33.40 -45.59 -3.66
CA ASN A 526 -32.97 -46.98 -3.80
C ASN A 526 -32.40 -47.60 -2.50
N SER A 527 -32.17 -46.83 -1.43
CA SER A 527 -31.59 -47.31 -0.17
C SER A 527 -31.77 -46.30 0.97
N VAL A 528 -32.05 -46.77 2.19
CA VAL A 528 -32.24 -45.89 3.37
C VAL A 528 -30.94 -45.16 3.76
N GLU A 529 -29.80 -45.83 3.63
CA GLU A 529 -28.46 -45.28 3.88
C GLU A 529 -27.67 -45.23 2.57
N VAL A 530 -26.99 -44.11 2.32
CA VAL A 530 -26.15 -43.94 1.12
C VAL A 530 -24.69 -43.85 1.51
N ARG A 531 -23.84 -44.68 0.89
CA ARG A 531 -22.39 -44.66 1.11
C ARG A 531 -21.75 -43.46 0.43
N LEU A 532 -20.68 -42.93 1.03
CA LEU A 532 -19.86 -41.85 0.47
C LEU A 532 -19.50 -42.07 -1.02
N SER A 533 -19.13 -43.29 -1.39
CA SER A 533 -18.72 -43.63 -2.76
C SER A 533 -19.83 -43.43 -3.79
N LEU A 534 -21.10 -43.71 -3.42
CA LEU A 534 -22.25 -43.55 -4.30
C LEU A 534 -22.56 -42.06 -4.50
N VAL A 535 -22.47 -41.26 -3.43
CA VAL A 535 -22.64 -39.80 -3.53
C VAL A 535 -21.55 -39.20 -4.41
N ALA A 536 -20.29 -39.60 -4.21
CA ALA A 536 -19.16 -39.15 -5.04
C ALA A 536 -19.35 -39.50 -6.52
N GLN A 537 -19.79 -40.73 -6.81
CA GLN A 537 -20.07 -41.18 -8.17
C GLN A 537 -21.20 -40.39 -8.83
N LYS A 538 -22.30 -40.16 -8.10
CA LYS A 538 -23.46 -39.41 -8.60
C LYS A 538 -23.13 -37.95 -8.91
N LEU A 539 -22.32 -37.32 -8.06
CA LEU A 539 -21.84 -35.95 -8.25
C LEU A 539 -20.70 -35.85 -9.28
N GLY A 540 -20.08 -36.97 -9.66
CA GLY A 540 -18.92 -36.97 -10.55
C GLY A 540 -17.67 -36.30 -9.96
N VAL A 541 -17.55 -36.26 -8.62
CA VAL A 541 -16.44 -35.62 -7.90
C VAL A 541 -15.60 -36.63 -7.11
N SER A 542 -14.41 -36.23 -6.66
CA SER A 542 -13.57 -37.09 -5.83
C SER A 542 -14.20 -37.40 -4.47
N ALA A 543 -13.86 -38.55 -3.87
CA ALA A 543 -14.36 -38.94 -2.54
C ALA A 543 -14.03 -37.90 -1.46
N ALA A 544 -12.87 -37.23 -1.55
CA ALA A 544 -12.50 -36.16 -0.63
C ALA A 544 -13.41 -34.92 -0.77
N THR A 545 -13.80 -34.57 -2.00
CA THR A 545 -14.70 -33.44 -2.27
C THR A 545 -16.12 -33.75 -1.83
N ALA A 546 -16.63 -34.94 -2.16
CA ALA A 546 -17.94 -35.40 -1.70
C ALA A 546 -18.01 -35.47 -0.16
N SER A 547 -16.95 -35.98 0.49
CA SER A 547 -16.86 -36.05 1.96
C SER A 547 -16.91 -34.65 2.58
N ARG A 548 -16.16 -33.68 2.00
CA ARG A 548 -16.19 -32.28 2.44
C ARG A 548 -17.58 -31.67 2.30
N ARG A 549 -18.23 -31.81 1.14
CA ARG A 549 -19.57 -31.27 0.89
C ARG A 549 -20.62 -31.89 1.81
N LEU A 550 -20.54 -33.20 2.06
CA LEU A 550 -21.42 -33.89 3.01
C LEU A 550 -21.18 -33.47 4.46
N ALA A 551 -19.93 -33.24 4.85
CA ALA A 551 -19.61 -32.70 6.18
C ALA A 551 -20.16 -31.27 6.35
N ASP A 552 -20.09 -30.44 5.31
CA ASP A 552 -20.67 -29.10 5.31
C ASP A 552 -22.20 -29.15 5.39
N ALA A 553 -22.84 -29.98 4.57
CA ALA A 553 -24.29 -30.21 4.62
C ALA A 553 -24.75 -30.73 6.00
N ALA A 554 -23.95 -31.60 6.62
CA ALA A 554 -24.25 -32.16 7.93
C ALA A 554 -24.12 -31.14 9.07
N ARG A 555 -23.17 -30.21 8.95
CA ARG A 555 -23.03 -29.09 9.88
C ARG A 555 -24.27 -28.21 9.91
N HIS A 556 -24.94 -28.04 8.76
CA HIS A 556 -26.18 -27.30 8.67
C HIS A 556 -27.44 -28.12 8.98
N GLY A 557 -27.30 -29.40 9.37
CA GLY A 557 -28.43 -30.26 9.75
C GLY A 557 -29.17 -30.95 8.60
N TYR A 558 -28.81 -30.68 7.34
CA TYR A 558 -29.49 -31.26 6.16
C TYR A 558 -29.11 -32.72 5.87
N VAL A 559 -28.01 -33.19 6.44
CA VAL A 559 -27.50 -34.55 6.25
C VAL A 559 -26.97 -35.08 7.59
N ASN A 560 -27.16 -36.37 7.87
CA ASN A 560 -26.58 -37.01 9.05
C ASN A 560 -25.64 -38.14 8.64
N ASN A 561 -24.41 -38.13 9.16
CA ASN A 561 -23.49 -39.26 9.02
C ASN A 561 -23.70 -40.25 10.18
N LEU A 562 -24.18 -41.45 9.88
CA LEU A 562 -24.43 -42.52 10.83
C LEU A 562 -23.16 -43.29 11.21
N GLU A 563 -22.06 -43.14 10.47
CA GLU A 563 -20.79 -43.81 10.78
C GLU A 563 -19.99 -43.01 11.81
N ARG A 564 -19.87 -43.58 13.02
CA ARG A 564 -19.20 -42.93 14.17
C ARG A 564 -17.73 -43.35 14.34
N ARG A 565 -17.26 -44.39 13.63
CA ARG A 565 -15.87 -44.86 13.76
C ARG A 565 -14.95 -44.03 12.89
N ASN A 566 -13.84 -43.57 13.48
CA ASN A 566 -12.84 -42.79 12.77
C ASN A 566 -12.16 -43.65 11.67
N GLY A 567 -11.98 -43.09 10.48
CA GLY A 567 -11.35 -43.78 9.34
C GLY A 567 -12.23 -44.76 8.55
N PHE A 568 -13.52 -44.92 8.90
CA PHE A 568 -14.46 -45.76 8.15
C PHE A 568 -15.26 -44.95 7.12
N PRO A 569 -15.71 -45.56 6.00
CA PRO A 569 -16.51 -44.88 4.99
C PRO A 569 -17.83 -44.34 5.56
N GLY A 570 -18.10 -43.05 5.38
CA GLY A 570 -19.31 -42.40 5.86
C GLY A 570 -20.59 -43.00 5.27
N ARG A 571 -21.64 -43.04 6.11
CA ARG A 571 -22.99 -43.54 5.78
C ARG A 571 -23.98 -42.45 6.05
N TYR A 572 -24.58 -41.91 4.99
CA TYR A 572 -25.33 -40.65 5.06
C TYR A 572 -26.83 -40.87 4.87
N VAL A 573 -27.62 -40.11 5.64
CA VAL A 573 -29.07 -40.01 5.52
C VAL A 573 -29.50 -38.55 5.47
N LEU A 574 -30.67 -38.26 4.91
CA LEU A 574 -31.23 -36.91 4.91
C LEU A 574 -31.56 -36.47 6.35
N GLY A 575 -31.28 -35.22 6.64
CA GLY A 575 -31.70 -34.52 7.86
C GLY A 575 -32.86 -33.57 7.55
N ASP A 576 -32.73 -32.32 7.97
CA ASP A 576 -33.75 -31.29 7.80
C ASP A 576 -34.04 -30.98 6.32
N PRO A 577 -35.27 -30.56 5.97
CA PRO A 577 -35.60 -30.16 4.59
C PRO A 577 -34.81 -28.92 4.17
N LEU A 578 -34.45 -28.84 2.89
CA LEU A 578 -33.82 -27.66 2.31
C LEU A 578 -34.80 -26.48 2.35
N PRO A 579 -34.37 -25.27 2.72
CA PRO A 579 -35.19 -24.07 2.61
C PRO A 579 -35.51 -23.74 1.14
N ASP A 580 -36.71 -23.20 0.92
CA ASP A 580 -37.12 -22.62 -0.35
C ASP A 580 -36.17 -21.48 -0.74
N GLU A 581 -35.96 -21.25 -2.04
CA GLU A 581 -35.14 -20.14 -2.51
C GLU A 581 -35.81 -18.80 -2.17
N GLY A 582 -35.37 -18.19 -1.06
CA GLY A 582 -35.77 -16.84 -0.70
C GLY A 582 -35.15 -15.80 -1.64
N PRO A 583 -35.73 -14.59 -1.72
CA PRO A 583 -35.06 -13.48 -2.39
C PRO A 583 -33.68 -13.27 -1.74
N GLY A 584 -32.64 -13.16 -2.57
CA GLY A 584 -31.28 -12.93 -2.08
C GLY A 584 -31.21 -11.73 -1.12
N LEU A 585 -30.21 -11.72 -0.24
CA LEU A 585 -30.13 -10.75 0.85
C LEU A 585 -30.20 -9.29 0.36
N PHE A 586 -29.58 -9.01 -0.79
CA PHE A 586 -29.60 -7.69 -1.42
C PHE A 586 -30.72 -7.59 -2.46
N PRO A 587 -31.51 -6.50 -2.47
CA PRO A 587 -32.62 -6.32 -3.40
C PRO A 587 -32.16 -6.36 -4.86
N GLU A 588 -33.07 -6.68 -5.79
CA GLU A 588 -32.78 -6.52 -7.22
C GLU A 588 -32.54 -5.03 -7.56
N PRO A 589 -31.69 -4.71 -8.56
CA PRO A 589 -31.39 -3.32 -8.94
C PRO A 589 -32.65 -2.49 -9.20
N ASP A 590 -33.67 -3.05 -9.85
CA ASP A 590 -34.93 -2.35 -10.15
C ASP A 590 -35.73 -2.00 -8.89
N VAL A 591 -35.70 -2.87 -7.87
CA VAL A 591 -36.36 -2.63 -6.58
C VAL A 591 -35.66 -1.49 -5.85
N LEU A 592 -34.32 -1.50 -5.83
CA LEU A 592 -33.53 -0.43 -5.23
C LEU A 592 -33.73 0.90 -5.98
N ALA A 593 -33.73 0.87 -7.31
CA ALA A 593 -33.96 2.04 -8.15
C ALA A 593 -35.32 2.68 -7.85
N THR A 594 -36.37 1.86 -7.78
CA THR A 594 -37.74 2.29 -7.49
C THR A 594 -37.84 2.90 -6.09
N ALA A 595 -37.25 2.26 -5.08
CA ALA A 595 -37.28 2.75 -3.70
C ALA A 595 -36.45 4.01 -3.49
N TRP A 596 -35.38 4.18 -4.27
CA TRP A 596 -34.50 5.35 -4.19
C TRP A 596 -35.06 6.55 -4.97
N GLY A 597 -35.87 6.32 -5.99
CA GLY A 597 -36.59 7.37 -6.73
C GLY A 597 -35.86 7.93 -7.95
N GLY A 598 -34.69 7.40 -8.33
CA GLY A 598 -34.00 7.76 -9.58
C GLY A 598 -33.59 9.24 -9.72
N GLU A 599 -33.21 9.65 -10.94
CA GLU A 599 -32.40 10.83 -11.34
C GLU A 599 -32.61 12.16 -10.59
N ASP A 600 -33.83 12.47 -10.12
CA ASP A 600 -34.15 13.69 -9.35
C ASP A 600 -33.30 13.86 -8.08
N SER A 601 -32.88 12.74 -7.46
CA SER A 601 -32.03 12.74 -6.25
C SER A 601 -30.55 13.01 -6.56
N VAL A 602 -30.12 12.71 -7.79
CA VAL A 602 -28.73 12.88 -8.24
C VAL A 602 -28.51 14.30 -8.77
N GLU A 603 -29.50 14.89 -9.45
CA GLU A 603 -29.42 16.26 -9.93
C GLU A 603 -29.11 17.26 -8.81
N GLY A 604 -29.74 17.12 -7.63
CA GLY A 604 -29.46 17.96 -6.46
C GLY A 604 -28.02 17.85 -5.93
N LEU A 605 -27.35 16.70 -6.13
CA LEU A 605 -25.96 16.47 -5.73
C LEU A 605 -24.93 17.05 -6.72
N LEU A 606 -25.34 17.23 -7.98
CA LEU A 606 -24.49 17.72 -9.06
C LEU A 606 -24.57 19.25 -9.27
N GLN A 607 -25.52 19.93 -8.61
CA GLN A 607 -25.69 21.39 -8.68
C GLN A 607 -24.42 22.11 -8.19
N GLY A 608 -23.59 22.54 -9.14
CA GLY A 608 -22.31 23.21 -8.89
C GLY A 608 -21.27 23.05 -10.00
N LEU A 609 -21.48 22.13 -10.96
CA LEU A 609 -20.59 21.92 -12.11
C LEU A 609 -21.36 22.14 -13.42
N PRO A 610 -20.77 22.82 -14.43
CA PRO A 610 -21.37 22.86 -15.75
C PRO A 610 -21.40 21.45 -16.34
N LEU A 611 -22.60 20.93 -16.59
CA LEU A 611 -22.85 19.69 -17.32
C LEU A 611 -22.05 19.70 -18.63
N ARG A 612 -21.02 18.86 -18.75
CA ARG A 612 -20.49 18.52 -20.07
C ARG A 612 -21.51 17.61 -20.74
N ALA A 613 -22.36 18.22 -21.56
CA ALA A 613 -23.21 17.49 -22.48
C ALA A 613 -22.34 16.60 -23.35
N VAL A 614 -22.65 15.31 -23.36
CA VAL A 614 -22.17 14.38 -24.38
C VAL A 614 -22.92 14.75 -25.65
N SER A 615 -22.25 15.42 -26.60
CA SER A 615 -22.75 15.58 -27.97
C SER A 615 -21.73 15.05 -28.95
N GLU A 616 -22.23 14.24 -29.88
CA GLU A 616 -21.51 13.69 -31.01
C GLU A 616 -20.83 14.78 -31.86
N ALA A 617 -19.68 14.39 -32.41
CA ALA A 617 -18.97 14.94 -33.57
C ALA A 617 -17.97 16.11 -33.39
N GLU A 618 -16.83 15.88 -34.07
CA GLU A 618 -15.80 16.80 -34.59
C GLU A 618 -14.54 17.10 -33.74
N THR A 619 -13.48 16.39 -34.15
CA THR A 619 -12.07 16.78 -34.20
C THR A 619 -11.78 18.28 -34.08
N THR A 620 -11.24 18.72 -32.94
CA THR A 620 -10.10 19.65 -32.88
C THR A 620 -9.52 19.71 -31.46
N ILE A 621 -8.31 19.19 -31.28
CA ILE A 621 -7.52 19.40 -30.07
C ILE A 621 -6.95 20.82 -30.15
N SER A 622 -7.36 21.72 -29.25
CA SER A 622 -6.68 23.00 -29.00
C SER A 622 -5.94 22.95 -27.66
N PRO A 623 -4.62 23.21 -27.63
CA PRO A 623 -3.83 23.22 -26.40
C PRO A 623 -3.86 24.61 -25.74
N LEU A 624 -4.34 24.69 -24.50
CA LEU A 624 -4.17 25.85 -23.63
C LEU A 624 -2.87 25.70 -22.83
N HIS A 625 -1.79 26.30 -23.33
CA HIS A 625 -0.78 26.97 -22.49
C HIS A 625 -0.01 27.97 -23.36
N ARG A 626 -0.26 29.27 -23.13
CA ARG A 626 0.52 30.37 -23.72
C ARG A 626 1.92 30.36 -23.11
N SER A 627 2.92 30.05 -23.92
CA SER A 627 4.33 30.40 -23.68
C SER A 627 4.57 31.85 -24.12
N LEU A 628 5.17 32.65 -23.24
CA LEU A 628 5.70 33.97 -23.58
C LEU A 628 6.94 33.81 -24.50
N PRO A 629 7.15 34.70 -25.50
CA PRO A 629 8.31 34.61 -26.38
C PRO A 629 9.59 35.15 -25.71
N PRO A 630 10.78 34.63 -26.07
CA PRO A 630 12.06 35.16 -25.57
C PRO A 630 12.47 36.46 -26.30
N PRO A 631 13.30 37.31 -25.68
CA PRO A 631 13.76 38.56 -26.29
C PRO A 631 14.80 38.32 -27.40
N PRO A 632 14.96 39.27 -28.35
CA PRO A 632 15.84 39.10 -29.50
C PRO A 632 17.31 39.33 -29.13
N VAL A 633 18.20 38.49 -29.68
CA VAL A 633 19.65 38.70 -29.72
C VAL A 633 20.04 39.12 -31.14
N PRO A 634 20.87 40.16 -31.33
CA PRO A 634 21.14 40.74 -32.65
C PRO A 634 22.14 39.91 -33.47
N ALA A 635 22.01 40.03 -34.79
CA ALA A 635 22.76 39.31 -35.80
C ALA A 635 24.16 39.89 -36.08
N GLY A 636 25.10 38.98 -36.30
CA GLY A 636 26.42 39.17 -36.92
C GLY A 636 27.23 37.91 -36.57
N GLY A 637 27.80 37.12 -37.45
CA GLY A 637 28.14 37.21 -38.86
C GLY A 637 29.37 36.32 -39.05
N VAL A 638 29.55 35.76 -40.25
CA VAL A 638 30.81 35.17 -40.80
C VAL A 638 31.00 33.64 -40.61
N GLN A 639 30.87 32.93 -41.76
CA GLN A 639 31.75 31.92 -42.41
C GLN A 639 32.49 30.87 -41.54
N ALA A 640 32.79 29.64 -41.95
CA ALA A 640 32.71 28.86 -43.19
C ALA A 640 33.06 27.38 -42.89
N ALA A 641 32.72 26.49 -43.83
CA ALA A 641 33.43 25.28 -44.27
C ALA A 641 33.91 24.21 -43.26
N GLY A 642 33.63 22.95 -43.58
CA GLY A 642 34.31 21.81 -42.94
C GLY A 642 33.64 20.47 -43.18
N GLU A 643 33.84 19.95 -44.37
CA GLU A 643 33.44 18.63 -44.87
C GLU A 643 34.23 17.48 -44.17
N ILE A 644 33.71 16.24 -44.29
CA ILE A 644 34.44 14.95 -44.39
C ILE A 644 34.57 14.00 -43.15
N HIS A 645 33.81 12.91 -43.28
CA HIS A 645 34.16 11.47 -43.15
C HIS A 645 34.38 10.74 -41.80
N THR A 646 33.53 9.71 -41.66
CA THR A 646 33.79 8.27 -41.42
C THR A 646 34.81 7.84 -40.37
N GLY A 647 34.38 6.99 -39.43
CA GLY A 647 35.31 6.16 -38.67
C GLY A 647 34.67 5.26 -37.63
N ARG A 648 34.44 4.01 -38.01
CA ARG A 648 34.07 2.84 -37.20
C ARG A 648 34.74 2.76 -35.80
N GLY A 649 33.94 2.41 -34.79
CA GLY A 649 34.01 1.06 -34.20
C GLY A 649 34.55 0.89 -32.77
N ARG A 650 33.93 -0.12 -32.11
CA ARG A 650 34.28 -0.86 -30.87
C ARG A 650 33.78 -0.22 -29.57
N ARG A 651 32.78 -0.83 -28.90
CA ARG A 651 32.86 -1.99 -27.99
C ARG A 651 33.83 -1.75 -26.84
N LEU A 652 33.33 -1.57 -25.62
CA LEU A 652 33.33 -2.58 -24.55
C LEU A 652 32.81 -1.96 -23.24
N TRP A 653 31.90 -2.73 -22.66
CA TRP A 653 31.53 -2.87 -21.26
C TRP A 653 32.59 -2.38 -20.25
N CYS A 654 32.13 -1.52 -19.33
CA CYS A 654 32.28 -1.67 -17.89
C CYS A 654 30.96 -1.19 -17.24
#